data_AF-A0A0G1XHI5-F1
#
_entry.id   AF-A0A0G1XHI5-F1
#
_cell.length_a   1.000
_cell.length_b   1.000
_cell.length_c   1.000
_cell.angle_alpha   90.00
_cell.angle_beta   90.00
_cell.angle_gamma   90.00
#
_symmetry.space_group_name_H-M   'P 1'
#
loop_
_entity.id
_entity.type
_entity.pdbx_description
1 polymer ?
#
loop_
_entity_poly.entity_id
_entity_poly.type
_entity_poly.pdbx_seq_one_letter_code
_entity_poly.pdbx_strand_id
1 'polypeptide(L)'
;MWARWDGNTGGYYDANILDVGLDSSSGGNPYVFSGQAPTTTRVILSGEPHAEFTYQTVSSTTTLEEMTIPTHAGVTIHHGDELWTILIPHVGYANFSVGATGHTPQFQICEGECNPIQPSLTPVIIIPGILGSAQHNGEWLIDPITHTYDNLIDTLAVNGYEKEKNLFTFPYDWHKSNIDTAVLLKQKIDAVKAICNCNKVDLVAHSMGGLVARWYIQSPNYDHDVRKIIFLGTPHLGAPEDYLMWEGGQLAATSVTNNIENVIIQHEALRAGYQNAFDYIQQTPIFSVRELLPIYNYLENTGSYSAARPDYPSQYPRNFFLENINAHTSDLLSLGIQVSNFVGELTGSTTVERIKVIPPGSIFSAGQWPDGYPENFGNLFTDEGLRLGLGDGRVPISSASYLNQNLITFEADHSKLVTAAEGDIFKSLTGTNADQLITGKNVTNLKMLLFEIRSPADIVIVAPDGKRAGKDFLTGQEFSEIPDAFYSGFQTDNEFVTIPNPLDGEYKIITQGTGLGGEYTLATGVITDSTSTEIFFSGQTLPNLITEHDVNVDTSNPGETEIVPADQTPPIISIIQPATTTYIHSDFMPVNITFVDDTGVATSGVIFDTTPISASSTVDLFFRSLGAHTLVASATDLVNNATTSTTTIQVIATYDSTVSDINRAFNLGWILKKDVKKELLNKLAKVITLEKKIDTILVSTKPKVEKKVERLEKKIDKVLLRALVKDVQQAYTKGKINNRAYQMLTADFNWLIGQ
;
A
#
# COMPACT_ATOMS: atom_id res chain seq x y z
N MET A 1 9.08 -63.78 -21.03
CA MET A 1 7.65 -63.47 -20.82
C MET A 1 6.81 -64.07 -21.95
N TRP A 2 5.64 -64.60 -21.62
CA TRP A 2 4.59 -65.01 -22.57
C TRP A 2 3.41 -64.04 -22.44
N ALA A 3 2.75 -63.74 -23.56
CA ALA A 3 1.31 -63.51 -23.60
C ALA A 3 0.78 -63.92 -24.98
N ARG A 4 -0.41 -64.51 -24.96
CA ARG A 4 -1.12 -65.16 -26.06
C ARG A 4 -2.11 -64.19 -26.68
N TRP A 5 -2.27 -64.24 -28.01
CA TRP A 5 -3.46 -63.70 -28.69
C TRP A 5 -4.04 -64.78 -29.61
N ASP A 6 -5.29 -65.16 -29.36
CA ASP A 6 -6.12 -65.88 -30.32
C ASP A 6 -6.88 -64.82 -31.15
N GLY A 7 -6.42 -64.57 -32.38
CA GLY A 7 -7.09 -63.65 -33.30
C GLY A 7 -8.11 -64.35 -34.19
N ASN A 8 -9.30 -63.76 -34.36
CA ASN A 8 -9.98 -63.63 -35.66
C ASN A 8 -11.28 -62.80 -35.56
N THR A 9 -11.34 -61.62 -36.19
CA THR A 9 -11.96 -61.38 -37.51
C THR A 9 -12.10 -59.87 -37.79
N GLY A 10 -11.43 -59.40 -38.83
CA GLY A 10 -11.94 -58.46 -39.84
C GLY A 10 -12.36 -57.03 -39.44
N GLY A 11 -11.51 -56.06 -39.82
CA GLY A 11 -11.97 -54.83 -40.50
C GLY A 11 -11.97 -53.52 -39.70
N TYR A 12 -11.13 -52.60 -40.17
CA TYR A 12 -11.07 -51.14 -39.94
C TYR A 12 -10.66 -50.63 -38.54
N TYR A 13 -9.66 -49.73 -38.59
CA TYR A 13 -9.05 -48.87 -37.56
C TYR A 13 -9.56 -49.02 -36.12
N ASP A 14 -8.67 -49.46 -35.23
CA ASP A 14 -8.24 -48.68 -34.06
C ASP A 14 -7.19 -49.44 -33.24
N ALA A 15 -6.44 -48.67 -32.46
CA ALA A 15 -5.60 -49.07 -31.34
C ALA A 15 -4.25 -49.75 -31.67
N ASN A 16 -3.25 -48.88 -31.81
CA ASN A 16 -1.97 -49.00 -31.13
C ASN A 16 -2.10 -49.67 -29.76
N ILE A 17 -1.26 -50.66 -29.45
CA ILE A 17 -0.56 -50.79 -28.16
C ILE A 17 0.61 -51.78 -28.35
N LEU A 18 1.81 -51.24 -28.21
CA LEU A 18 3.03 -51.96 -27.86
C LEU A 18 3.13 -51.86 -26.34
N ASP A 19 3.37 -52.96 -25.62
CA ASP A 19 4.02 -52.79 -24.32
C ASP A 19 4.87 -53.97 -23.87
N VAL A 20 5.97 -53.61 -23.22
CA VAL A 20 7.18 -54.39 -22.95
C VAL A 20 7.24 -54.76 -21.47
N GLY A 21 7.82 -55.91 -21.14
CA GLY A 21 8.24 -56.22 -19.78
C GLY A 21 9.61 -56.90 -19.73
N LEU A 22 10.50 -56.33 -18.91
CA LEU A 22 11.80 -56.86 -18.52
C LEU A 22 11.67 -57.44 -17.10
N ASP A 23 12.32 -58.58 -16.84
CA ASP A 23 12.60 -59.05 -15.49
C ASP A 23 14.11 -59.12 -15.28
N SER A 24 14.56 -58.53 -14.19
CA SER A 24 15.96 -58.39 -13.78
C SER A 24 16.29 -59.44 -12.71
N SER A 25 17.24 -60.33 -12.96
CA SER A 25 17.70 -61.26 -11.92
C SER A 25 18.89 -60.69 -11.16
N SER A 26 18.68 -60.26 -9.92
CA SER A 26 19.71 -60.29 -8.88
C SER A 26 19.13 -60.84 -7.58
N GLY A 27 19.34 -62.14 -7.32
CA GLY A 27 18.99 -62.76 -6.05
C GLY A 27 19.10 -64.29 -5.99
N GLY A 28 20.22 -64.79 -5.46
CA GLY A 28 20.26 -66.02 -4.64
C GLY A 28 20.41 -67.39 -5.33
N ASN A 29 21.55 -68.04 -5.08
CA ASN A 29 21.94 -69.42 -5.45
C ASN A 29 21.04 -70.48 -4.75
N PRO A 30 20.68 -71.62 -5.37
CA PRO A 30 21.37 -72.85 -5.01
C PRO A 30 21.49 -73.90 -6.14
N TYR A 31 22.61 -74.63 -6.12
CA TYR A 31 22.92 -75.88 -6.82
C TYR A 31 23.87 -75.79 -8.04
N VAL A 32 25.15 -75.73 -7.67
CA VAL A 32 26.27 -76.53 -8.20
C VAL A 32 26.57 -76.38 -9.70
N PHE A 33 27.71 -75.75 -10.04
CA PHE A 33 28.82 -76.43 -10.71
C PHE A 33 30.10 -75.60 -10.65
N SER A 34 31.19 -76.32 -10.39
CA SER A 34 32.58 -75.88 -10.35
C SER A 34 33.15 -75.63 -11.76
N GLY A 35 33.93 -74.57 -11.93
CA GLY A 35 34.94 -74.46 -12.99
C GLY A 35 34.55 -73.61 -14.21
N GLN A 36 35.48 -72.72 -14.58
CA GLN A 36 35.59 -71.90 -15.80
C GLN A 36 34.40 -70.99 -16.19
N ALA A 37 34.74 -69.73 -16.47
CA ALA A 37 33.84 -68.74 -17.04
C ALA A 37 33.17 -69.26 -18.34
N PRO A 38 31.85 -69.17 -18.50
CA PRO A 38 31.23 -69.34 -19.79
C PRO A 38 31.29 -68.01 -20.56
N THR A 39 32.16 -68.01 -21.55
CA THR A 39 32.02 -67.23 -22.77
C THR A 39 30.69 -67.56 -23.44
N THR A 40 30.01 -66.52 -23.95
CA THR A 40 28.87 -66.60 -24.88
C THR A 40 27.67 -67.44 -24.45
N THR A 41 26.68 -66.81 -23.82
CA THR A 41 25.31 -67.35 -23.82
C THR A 41 24.66 -66.92 -25.14
N ARG A 42 24.54 -67.84 -26.10
CA ARG A 42 23.67 -67.67 -27.26
C ARG A 42 22.22 -67.66 -26.79
N VAL A 43 21.52 -66.54 -26.94
CA VAL A 43 20.06 -66.53 -26.94
C VAL A 43 19.62 -67.03 -28.31
N ILE A 44 19.20 -68.29 -28.41
CA ILE A 44 18.50 -68.79 -29.60
C ILE A 44 17.05 -68.37 -29.45
N LEU A 45 16.63 -67.35 -30.22
CA LEU A 45 15.23 -67.04 -30.44
C LEU A 45 14.62 -68.20 -31.25
N SER A 46 13.78 -69.03 -30.64
CA SER A 46 12.99 -70.01 -31.37
C SER A 46 11.79 -69.34 -32.02
N GLY A 47 11.87 -69.13 -33.33
CA GLY A 47 10.78 -68.66 -34.19
C GLY A 47 11.32 -68.43 -35.60
N GLU A 48 10.58 -68.84 -36.64
CA GLU A 48 11.01 -68.53 -38.01
C GLU A 48 10.94 -67.00 -38.24
N PRO A 49 11.93 -66.41 -38.95
CA PRO A 49 11.95 -64.98 -39.23
C PRO A 49 10.70 -64.58 -40.03
N HIS A 50 10.02 -63.51 -39.59
CA HIS A 50 8.91 -62.93 -40.35
C HIS A 50 9.46 -62.28 -41.64
N ALA A 51 8.80 -62.53 -42.78
CA ALA A 51 9.27 -62.09 -44.10
C ALA A 51 9.31 -60.56 -44.30
N GLU A 52 8.74 -59.77 -43.38
CA GLU A 52 8.67 -58.30 -43.44
C GLU A 52 9.71 -57.59 -42.56
N PHE A 53 10.62 -58.32 -41.92
CA PHE A 53 11.67 -57.75 -41.09
C PHE A 53 13.05 -58.27 -41.49
N THR A 54 14.03 -57.36 -41.53
CA THR A 54 15.45 -57.73 -41.66
C THR A 54 16.02 -57.92 -40.25
N TYR A 55 16.50 -59.13 -39.96
CA TYR A 55 17.12 -59.46 -38.68
C TYR A 55 18.64 -59.40 -38.82
N GLN A 56 19.32 -58.63 -37.97
CA GLN A 56 20.79 -58.61 -37.94
C GLN A 56 21.30 -58.85 -36.53
N THR A 57 22.02 -59.97 -36.36
CA THR A 57 22.65 -60.35 -35.09
C THR A 57 24.04 -59.73 -35.03
N VAL A 58 24.31 -58.91 -34.02
CA VAL A 58 25.63 -58.30 -33.81
C VAL A 58 26.30 -58.98 -32.61
N SER A 59 27.47 -59.58 -32.83
CA SER A 59 28.31 -60.12 -31.75
C SER A 59 29.22 -59.03 -31.20
N SER A 60 29.34 -58.92 -29.87
CA SER A 60 30.31 -58.01 -29.24
C SER A 60 31.74 -58.44 -29.61
N THR A 61 32.47 -57.60 -30.33
CA THR A 61 33.91 -57.77 -30.58
C THR A 61 34.67 -56.54 -30.10
N THR A 62 35.86 -56.73 -29.55
CA THR A 62 36.71 -55.68 -28.95
C THR A 62 37.49 -54.85 -29.98
N THR A 63 37.07 -54.81 -31.24
CA THR A 63 37.72 -54.06 -32.32
C THR A 63 36.68 -53.44 -33.24
N LEU A 64 36.84 -52.12 -33.50
CA LEU A 64 36.06 -51.34 -34.47
C LEU A 64 36.13 -51.98 -35.86
N GLU A 65 35.00 -52.42 -36.41
CA GLU A 65 34.85 -52.73 -37.82
C GLU A 65 33.80 -51.80 -38.46
N GLU A 66 34.13 -51.27 -39.64
CA GLU A 66 33.22 -50.48 -40.47
C GLU A 66 32.28 -51.40 -41.27
N MET A 67 30.98 -51.11 -41.27
CA MET A 67 30.01 -51.78 -42.13
C MET A 67 29.22 -50.75 -42.94
N THR A 68 29.13 -50.97 -44.26
CA THR A 68 28.25 -50.21 -45.18
C THR A 68 27.07 -51.10 -45.57
N ILE A 69 25.83 -50.68 -45.26
CA ILE A 69 24.61 -51.39 -45.69
C ILE A 69 24.13 -50.78 -47.02
N PRO A 70 23.91 -51.58 -48.08
CA PRO A 70 23.63 -51.05 -49.41
C PRO A 70 22.13 -50.80 -49.61
N THR A 71 21.60 -49.70 -49.07
CA THR A 71 20.36 -49.09 -49.57
C THR A 71 20.42 -47.56 -49.41
N HIS A 72 20.98 -46.92 -50.45
CA HIS A 72 21.12 -45.47 -50.67
C HIS A 72 22.15 -44.72 -49.81
N ALA A 73 22.83 -43.77 -50.48
CA ALA A 73 24.08 -43.16 -50.05
C ALA A 73 23.92 -42.24 -48.82
N GLY A 74 24.81 -42.38 -47.83
CA GLY A 74 25.15 -41.30 -46.91
C GLY A 74 24.95 -41.53 -45.42
N VAL A 75 24.68 -42.74 -44.93
CA VAL A 75 24.53 -43.00 -43.48
C VAL A 75 25.68 -43.85 -42.94
N THR A 76 26.49 -43.25 -42.06
CA THR A 76 27.55 -43.92 -41.28
C THR A 76 27.10 -43.92 -39.81
N ILE A 77 27.13 -45.07 -39.14
CA ILE A 77 26.78 -45.21 -37.72
C ILE A 77 28.03 -45.67 -36.96
N HIS A 78 28.33 -45.02 -35.83
CA HIS A 78 29.36 -45.44 -34.88
C HIS A 78 28.72 -46.01 -33.61
N HIS A 79 29.27 -47.10 -33.07
CA HIS A 79 28.80 -47.69 -31.81
C HIS A 79 29.96 -47.94 -30.83
N GLY A 80 29.66 -47.78 -29.54
CA GLY A 80 30.51 -48.07 -28.39
C GLY A 80 29.65 -48.64 -27.25
N ASP A 81 30.32 -49.38 -26.36
CA ASP A 81 29.85 -50.41 -25.43
C ASP A 81 28.48 -50.20 -24.73
N GLU A 82 27.44 -50.80 -25.30
CA GLU A 82 26.37 -51.61 -24.66
C GLU A 82 25.37 -52.03 -25.75
N LEU A 83 24.91 -53.28 -25.72
CA LEU A 83 24.11 -53.92 -26.78
C LEU A 83 22.75 -53.22 -26.98
N TRP A 84 22.47 -52.73 -28.19
CA TRP A 84 21.13 -52.26 -28.60
C TRP A 84 20.58 -53.11 -29.76
N THR A 85 19.31 -53.52 -29.67
CA THR A 85 18.57 -54.09 -30.81
C THR A 85 17.61 -53.03 -31.33
N ILE A 86 17.75 -52.62 -32.60
CA ILE A 86 16.87 -51.65 -33.26
C ILE A 86 15.96 -52.44 -34.22
N LEU A 87 14.64 -52.34 -34.03
CA LEU A 87 13.63 -52.84 -34.98
C LEU A 87 13.14 -51.66 -35.82
N ILE A 88 13.29 -51.74 -37.15
CA ILE A 88 12.78 -50.73 -38.10
C ILE A 88 11.58 -51.36 -38.84
N PRO A 89 10.38 -50.75 -38.79
CA PRO A 89 9.24 -51.22 -39.58
C PRO A 89 9.49 -51.00 -41.07
N HIS A 90 8.93 -51.87 -41.92
CA HIS A 90 9.15 -51.90 -43.38
C HIS A 90 8.55 -50.66 -44.12
N VAL A 91 7.93 -49.72 -43.40
CA VAL A 91 7.38 -48.47 -43.94
C VAL A 91 7.43 -47.37 -42.88
N GLY A 92 8.36 -46.42 -43.04
CA GLY A 92 8.50 -45.24 -42.19
C GLY A 92 9.94 -44.75 -42.12
N TYR A 93 10.14 -43.42 -42.21
CA TYR A 93 11.45 -42.79 -42.02
C TYR A 93 11.70 -42.61 -40.52
N ALA A 94 12.89 -43.00 -40.02
CA ALA A 94 13.34 -42.72 -38.66
C ALA A 94 14.72 -42.05 -38.71
N ASN A 95 14.84 -40.86 -38.11
CA ASN A 95 16.14 -40.23 -37.86
C ASN A 95 16.53 -40.50 -36.40
N PHE A 96 17.79 -40.87 -36.18
CA PHE A 96 18.33 -41.15 -34.85
C PHE A 96 19.28 -40.03 -34.43
N SER A 97 19.10 -39.48 -33.24
CA SER A 97 20.07 -38.58 -32.60
C SER A 97 20.51 -39.19 -31.28
N VAL A 98 21.78 -39.62 -31.21
CA VAL A 98 22.41 -40.13 -29.99
C VAL A 98 23.19 -38.97 -29.36
N GLY A 99 22.65 -38.42 -28.27
CA GLY A 99 23.33 -37.42 -27.45
C GLY A 99 24.39 -38.07 -26.56
N ALA A 100 25.55 -37.43 -26.44
CA ALA A 100 26.64 -37.90 -25.60
C ALA A 100 26.34 -37.69 -24.10
N THR A 101 26.54 -38.76 -23.33
CA THR A 101 26.73 -38.84 -21.86
C THR A 101 25.73 -38.11 -20.94
N GLY A 102 24.93 -38.91 -20.23
CA GLY A 102 24.30 -38.51 -18.96
C GLY A 102 22.79 -38.28 -18.99
N HIS A 103 22.09 -38.56 -20.09
CA HIS A 103 20.64 -38.40 -20.19
C HIS A 103 19.98 -39.75 -20.51
N THR A 104 18.84 -40.05 -19.87
CA THR A 104 18.00 -41.19 -20.21
C THR A 104 17.53 -41.03 -21.66
N PRO A 105 17.75 -42.02 -22.56
CA PRO A 105 17.28 -41.90 -23.94
C PRO A 105 15.75 -41.84 -23.94
N GLN A 106 15.18 -40.76 -24.48
CA GLN A 106 13.75 -40.66 -24.77
C GLN A 106 13.50 -41.13 -26.21
N PHE A 107 12.53 -42.00 -26.40
CA PHE A 107 12.06 -42.44 -27.71
C PHE A 107 10.72 -41.78 -28.01
N GLN A 108 10.59 -41.14 -29.17
CA GLN A 108 9.30 -40.67 -29.69
C GLN A 108 9.07 -41.27 -31.08
N ILE A 109 7.91 -41.89 -31.29
CA ILE A 109 7.45 -42.35 -32.59
C ILE A 109 6.43 -41.30 -33.07
N CYS A 110 6.74 -40.60 -34.16
CA CYS A 110 5.85 -39.61 -34.78
C CYS A 110 5.38 -40.11 -36.15
N GLU A 111 4.11 -39.88 -36.49
CA GLU A 111 3.63 -39.99 -37.87
C GLU A 111 3.85 -38.63 -38.57
N GLY A 112 4.97 -38.46 -39.28
CA GLY A 112 5.29 -37.24 -40.05
C GLY A 112 6.65 -36.60 -39.75
N GLU A 113 6.84 -35.33 -40.09
CA GLU A 113 8.09 -34.60 -39.83
C GLU A 113 8.32 -34.43 -38.31
N CYS A 114 9.38 -35.07 -37.79
CA CYS A 114 9.84 -34.84 -36.42
C CYS A 114 10.50 -33.46 -36.34
N ASN A 115 9.78 -32.47 -35.79
CA ASN A 115 10.43 -31.27 -35.28
C ASN A 115 11.34 -31.68 -34.11
N PRO A 116 12.60 -31.20 -34.04
CA PRO A 116 13.50 -31.54 -32.94
C PRO A 116 12.87 -31.13 -31.60
N ILE A 117 12.73 -32.10 -30.70
CA ILE A 117 12.32 -31.86 -29.31
C ILE A 117 13.45 -31.03 -28.67
N GLN A 118 13.22 -29.73 -28.49
CA GLN A 118 13.99 -28.98 -27.50
C GLN A 118 13.76 -29.69 -26.16
N PRO A 119 14.80 -30.05 -25.38
CA PRO A 119 14.60 -30.68 -24.09
C PRO A 119 13.64 -29.80 -23.29
N SER A 120 12.45 -30.32 -22.95
CA SER A 120 11.41 -29.49 -22.36
C SER A 120 11.92 -28.93 -21.05
N LEU A 121 12.16 -27.62 -21.01
CA LEU A 121 12.52 -26.93 -19.77
C LEU A 121 11.47 -27.26 -18.72
N THR A 122 11.92 -27.75 -17.57
CA THR A 122 11.03 -28.05 -16.44
C THR A 122 10.41 -26.73 -16.00
N PRO A 123 9.09 -26.66 -15.75
CA PRO A 123 8.48 -25.40 -15.36
C PRO A 123 9.05 -24.91 -14.03
N VAL A 124 9.33 -23.61 -13.99
CA VAL A 124 9.89 -22.92 -12.83
C VAL A 124 8.87 -21.95 -12.25
N ILE A 125 8.82 -21.89 -10.92
CA ILE A 125 8.00 -20.95 -10.16
C ILE A 125 8.92 -20.04 -9.35
N ILE A 126 8.81 -18.72 -9.58
CA ILE A 126 9.52 -17.70 -8.80
C ILE A 126 8.64 -17.30 -7.60
N ILE A 127 9.20 -17.42 -6.40
CA ILE A 127 8.54 -17.14 -5.13
C ILE A 127 9.20 -15.91 -4.50
N PRO A 128 8.50 -14.77 -4.41
CA PRO A 128 9.05 -13.54 -3.86
C PRO A 128 9.17 -13.58 -2.32
N GLY A 129 9.96 -12.66 -1.78
CA GLY A 129 10.06 -12.35 -0.36
C GLY A 129 8.94 -11.42 0.14
N ILE A 130 9.10 -10.93 1.38
CA ILE A 130 8.25 -9.88 1.94
C ILE A 130 8.29 -8.64 1.02
N LEU A 131 7.14 -7.97 0.85
CA LEU A 131 6.95 -6.85 -0.08
C LEU A 131 7.25 -7.11 -1.57
N GLY A 132 7.65 -8.32 -1.94
CA GLY A 132 7.80 -8.72 -3.35
C GLY A 132 6.47 -9.00 -4.05
N SER A 133 5.35 -8.49 -3.52
CA SER A 133 4.02 -8.57 -4.12
C SER A 133 3.19 -7.35 -3.72
N ALA A 134 2.43 -6.80 -4.67
CA ALA A 134 1.51 -5.69 -4.44
C ALA A 134 0.17 -5.96 -5.13
N GLN A 135 -0.91 -5.40 -4.56
CA GLN A 135 -2.25 -5.54 -5.14
C GLN A 135 -2.51 -4.47 -6.20
N HIS A 136 -3.07 -4.92 -7.31
CA HIS A 136 -3.60 -4.09 -8.38
C HIS A 136 -5.05 -4.51 -8.66
N ASN A 137 -6.02 -3.65 -8.35
CA ASN A 137 -7.46 -3.95 -8.52
C ASN A 137 -7.89 -5.32 -7.94
N GLY A 138 -7.32 -5.70 -6.79
CA GLY A 138 -7.61 -6.96 -6.10
C GLY A 138 -6.81 -8.18 -6.58
N GLU A 139 -5.96 -8.05 -7.59
CA GLU A 139 -5.04 -9.10 -8.04
C GLU A 139 -3.62 -8.86 -7.52
N TRP A 140 -2.93 -9.92 -7.09
CA TRP A 140 -1.54 -9.82 -6.65
C TRP A 140 -0.57 -9.88 -7.84
N LEU A 141 0.27 -8.86 -7.97
CA LEU A 141 1.36 -8.81 -8.96
C LEU A 141 2.69 -9.03 -8.26
N ILE A 142 3.65 -9.67 -8.94
CA ILE A 142 5.00 -9.85 -8.41
C ILE A 142 5.75 -8.53 -8.52
N ASP A 143 6.11 -7.98 -7.37
CA ASP A 143 6.97 -6.82 -7.18
C ASP A 143 6.93 -5.72 -8.27
N PRO A 144 5.76 -5.12 -8.52
CA PRO A 144 5.65 -4.04 -9.50
C PRO A 144 6.24 -2.71 -8.99
N ILE A 145 6.70 -2.66 -7.73
CA ILE A 145 7.16 -1.42 -7.07
C ILE A 145 8.69 -1.32 -7.11
N THR A 146 9.42 -2.40 -6.82
CA THR A 146 10.89 -2.37 -6.73
C THR A 146 11.58 -3.10 -7.87
N HIS A 147 10.83 -3.86 -8.68
CA HIS A 147 11.33 -4.56 -9.86
C HIS A 147 12.49 -5.52 -9.58
N THR A 148 12.56 -6.11 -8.38
CA THR A 148 13.63 -7.00 -7.92
C THR A 148 13.80 -8.23 -8.83
N TYR A 149 12.70 -8.75 -9.36
CA TYR A 149 12.66 -10.02 -10.10
C TYR A 149 12.69 -9.85 -11.63
N ASP A 150 12.64 -8.63 -12.15
CA ASP A 150 12.46 -8.37 -13.59
C ASP A 150 13.64 -8.89 -14.42
N ASN A 151 14.87 -8.63 -13.99
CA ASN A 151 16.07 -9.14 -14.65
C ASN A 151 16.04 -10.68 -14.75
N LEU A 152 15.75 -11.37 -13.64
CA LEU A 152 15.68 -12.84 -13.63
C LEU A 152 14.58 -13.36 -14.56
N ILE A 153 13.37 -12.81 -14.47
CA ILE A 153 12.23 -13.23 -15.30
C ILE A 153 12.57 -13.07 -16.78
N ASP A 154 13.15 -11.93 -17.16
CA ASP A 154 13.49 -11.65 -18.55
C ASP A 154 14.70 -12.46 -19.01
N THR A 155 15.70 -12.67 -18.16
CA THR A 155 16.82 -13.60 -18.41
C THR A 155 16.30 -15.00 -18.67
N LEU A 156 15.40 -15.55 -17.85
CA LEU A 156 14.80 -16.86 -18.13
C LEU A 156 14.05 -16.85 -19.47
N ALA A 157 13.29 -15.80 -19.76
CA ALA A 157 12.49 -15.69 -20.97
C ALA A 157 13.34 -15.65 -22.25
N VAL A 158 14.40 -14.83 -22.30
CA VAL A 158 15.28 -14.75 -23.49
C VAL A 158 16.10 -16.04 -23.70
N ASN A 159 16.23 -16.88 -22.68
CA ASN A 159 16.89 -18.18 -22.75
C ASN A 159 15.91 -19.37 -22.87
N GLY A 160 14.70 -19.13 -23.38
CA GLY A 160 13.80 -20.19 -23.83
C GLY A 160 12.69 -20.57 -22.87
N TYR A 161 12.62 -19.97 -21.68
CA TYR A 161 11.39 -20.05 -20.89
C TYR A 161 10.29 -19.15 -21.49
N GLU A 162 9.04 -19.53 -21.30
CA GLU A 162 7.85 -18.84 -21.76
C GLU A 162 6.89 -18.60 -20.58
N LYS A 163 6.56 -17.32 -20.37
CA LYS A 163 5.62 -16.88 -19.33
C LYS A 163 4.28 -17.62 -19.48
N GLU A 164 3.71 -18.04 -18.36
CA GLU A 164 2.44 -18.79 -18.27
C GLU A 164 2.43 -20.17 -18.98
N LYS A 165 3.60 -20.68 -19.40
CA LYS A 165 3.75 -22.05 -19.94
C LYS A 165 4.73 -22.89 -19.15
N ASN A 166 5.94 -22.38 -18.96
CA ASN A 166 6.98 -23.02 -18.15
C ASN A 166 7.76 -22.02 -17.28
N LEU A 167 7.42 -20.74 -17.32
CA LEU A 167 7.86 -19.73 -16.37
C LEU A 167 6.65 -19.10 -15.70
N PHE A 168 6.58 -19.29 -14.39
CA PHE A 168 5.48 -18.82 -13.58
C PHE A 168 6.00 -18.01 -12.39
N THR A 169 5.18 -17.07 -11.93
CA THR A 169 5.40 -16.34 -10.69
C THR A 169 4.34 -16.73 -9.68
N PHE A 170 4.67 -16.59 -8.40
CA PHE A 170 3.75 -16.84 -7.30
C PHE A 170 3.70 -15.61 -6.39
N PRO A 171 3.08 -14.49 -6.83
CA PRO A 171 2.81 -13.38 -5.94
C PRO A 171 1.74 -13.79 -4.91
N TYR A 172 1.88 -13.30 -3.68
CA TYR A 172 0.99 -13.66 -2.56
C TYR A 172 0.86 -12.52 -1.57
N ASP A 173 -0.16 -12.63 -0.71
CA ASP A 173 -0.33 -11.75 0.44
C ASP A 173 0.73 -12.05 1.49
N TRP A 174 1.84 -11.30 1.45
CA TRP A 174 2.98 -11.48 2.33
C TRP A 174 2.68 -11.13 3.80
N HIS A 175 1.50 -10.57 4.12
CA HIS A 175 1.10 -10.32 5.51
C HIS A 175 0.74 -11.60 6.27
N LYS A 176 0.32 -12.64 5.55
CA LYS A 176 -0.20 -13.89 6.12
C LYS A 176 0.94 -14.79 6.61
N SER A 177 0.58 -15.75 7.45
CA SER A 177 1.53 -16.79 7.88
C SER A 177 2.10 -17.55 6.68
N ASN A 178 3.39 -17.85 6.70
CA ASN A 178 4.07 -18.69 5.73
C ASN A 178 3.46 -20.10 5.66
N ILE A 179 2.80 -20.56 6.73
CA ILE A 179 2.04 -21.83 6.78
C ILE A 179 0.85 -21.77 5.83
N ASP A 180 0.07 -20.69 5.90
CA ASP A 180 -1.11 -20.49 5.06
C ASP A 180 -0.70 -20.25 3.60
N THR A 181 0.35 -19.45 3.39
CA THR A 181 0.91 -19.19 2.06
C THR A 181 1.43 -20.48 1.40
N ALA A 182 2.00 -21.42 2.15
CA ALA A 182 2.44 -22.70 1.61
C ALA A 182 1.29 -23.57 1.08
N VAL A 183 0.07 -23.42 1.61
CA VAL A 183 -1.13 -24.05 1.04
C VAL A 183 -1.46 -23.46 -0.32
N LEU A 184 -1.33 -22.14 -0.47
CA LEU A 184 -1.50 -21.46 -1.76
C LEU A 184 -0.40 -21.84 -2.76
N LEU A 185 0.84 -22.03 -2.28
CA LEU A 185 1.94 -22.52 -3.11
C LEU A 185 1.63 -23.91 -3.67
N LYS A 186 1.10 -24.83 -2.85
CA LYS A 186 0.64 -26.14 -3.31
C LYS A 186 -0.37 -26.00 -4.46
N GLN A 187 -1.38 -25.14 -4.29
CA GLN A 187 -2.40 -24.91 -5.33
C GLN A 187 -1.79 -24.34 -6.62
N LYS A 188 -0.82 -23.43 -6.52
CA LYS A 188 -0.09 -22.90 -7.68
C LYS A 188 0.70 -24.02 -8.37
N ILE A 189 1.38 -24.89 -7.63
CA ILE A 189 2.10 -26.04 -8.20
C ILE A 189 1.14 -26.99 -8.92
N ASP A 190 -0.02 -27.29 -8.32
CA ASP A 190 -1.05 -28.12 -8.96
C ASP A 190 -1.57 -27.49 -10.27
N ALA A 191 -1.81 -26.18 -10.28
CA ALA A 191 -2.20 -25.45 -11.49
C ALA A 191 -1.10 -25.48 -12.57
N VAL A 192 0.16 -25.26 -12.19
CA VAL A 192 1.31 -25.32 -13.11
C VAL A 192 1.45 -26.72 -13.70
N LYS A 193 1.38 -27.78 -12.89
CA LYS A 193 1.43 -29.18 -13.33
C LYS A 193 0.34 -29.50 -14.36
N ALA A 194 -0.86 -28.94 -14.18
CA ALA A 194 -1.95 -29.10 -15.13
C ALA A 194 -1.69 -28.39 -16.46
N ILE A 195 -1.06 -27.20 -16.45
CA ILE A 195 -0.71 -26.42 -17.65
C ILE A 195 0.41 -27.07 -18.44
N CYS A 196 1.52 -27.44 -17.78
CA CYS A 196 2.69 -28.06 -18.42
C CYS A 196 2.47 -29.54 -18.78
N ASN A 197 1.40 -30.17 -18.26
CA ASN A 197 1.22 -31.62 -18.25
C ASN A 197 2.46 -32.37 -17.72
N CYS A 198 2.95 -31.92 -16.56
CA CYS A 198 4.20 -32.42 -15.97
C CYS A 198 4.00 -32.84 -14.51
N ASN A 199 4.90 -33.69 -14.02
CA ASN A 199 4.78 -34.28 -12.68
C ASN A 199 5.50 -33.47 -11.60
N LYS A 200 6.47 -32.63 -11.98
CA LYS A 200 7.30 -31.87 -11.06
C LYS A 200 7.62 -30.48 -11.58
N VAL A 201 7.87 -29.57 -10.65
CA VAL A 201 8.30 -28.18 -10.91
C VAL A 201 9.65 -27.90 -10.26
N ASP A 202 10.30 -26.82 -10.70
CA ASP A 202 11.40 -26.19 -9.99
C ASP A 202 10.94 -24.93 -9.26
N LEU A 203 11.54 -24.65 -8.11
CA LEU A 203 11.25 -23.46 -7.32
C LEU A 203 12.50 -22.57 -7.23
N VAL A 204 12.32 -21.28 -7.46
CA VAL A 204 13.32 -20.24 -7.16
C VAL A 204 12.72 -19.32 -6.12
N ALA A 205 13.23 -19.38 -4.89
CA ALA A 205 12.59 -18.77 -3.75
C ALA A 205 13.52 -17.76 -3.07
N HIS A 206 13.08 -16.51 -3.00
CA HIS A 206 13.86 -15.40 -2.46
C HIS A 206 13.40 -15.03 -1.05
N SER A 207 14.36 -14.77 -0.15
CA SER A 207 14.11 -14.24 1.19
C SER A 207 13.05 -15.09 1.94
N MET A 208 12.00 -14.47 2.46
CA MET A 208 10.86 -15.12 3.10
C MET A 208 10.17 -16.18 2.22
N GLY A 209 10.16 -16.01 0.89
CA GLY A 209 9.61 -16.99 -0.05
C GLY A 209 10.28 -18.37 0.07
N GLY A 210 11.55 -18.41 0.46
CA GLY A 210 12.25 -19.66 0.78
C GLY A 210 11.65 -20.39 1.99
N LEU A 211 11.14 -19.65 2.97
CA LEU A 211 10.47 -20.22 4.14
C LEU A 211 9.10 -20.82 3.78
N VAL A 212 8.34 -20.17 2.89
CA VAL A 212 7.10 -20.71 2.32
C VAL A 212 7.38 -22.05 1.63
N ALA A 213 8.40 -22.08 0.77
CA ALA A 213 8.77 -23.28 0.03
C ALA A 213 9.28 -24.40 0.95
N ARG A 214 10.09 -24.07 1.98
CA ARG A 214 10.52 -25.02 3.02
C ARG A 214 9.33 -25.63 3.74
N TRP A 215 8.37 -24.81 4.18
CA TRP A 215 7.19 -25.32 4.86
C TRP A 215 6.41 -26.29 3.97
N TYR A 216 6.15 -25.92 2.71
CA TYR A 216 5.47 -26.81 1.78
C TYR A 216 6.16 -28.19 1.69
N ILE A 217 7.47 -28.20 1.40
CA ILE A 217 8.26 -29.42 1.19
C ILE A 217 8.38 -30.27 2.47
N GLN A 218 8.52 -29.63 3.63
CA GLN A 218 8.71 -30.29 4.91
C GLN A 218 7.39 -30.63 5.61
N SER A 219 6.25 -30.24 5.03
CA SER A 219 4.93 -30.53 5.59
C SER A 219 4.46 -31.95 5.27
N PRO A 220 3.55 -32.52 6.08
CA PRO A 220 2.87 -33.78 5.76
C PRO A 220 2.04 -33.76 4.45
N ASN A 221 1.79 -32.58 3.89
CA ASN A 221 0.99 -32.37 2.68
C ASN A 221 1.86 -32.24 1.41
N TYR A 222 3.15 -32.55 1.50
CA TYR A 222 4.05 -32.48 0.35
C TYR A 222 3.77 -33.62 -0.65
N ASP A 223 3.44 -33.26 -1.89
CA ASP A 223 3.06 -34.21 -2.95
C ASP A 223 4.27 -34.78 -3.73
N HIS A 224 5.50 -34.56 -3.24
CA HIS A 224 6.72 -35.04 -3.89
C HIS A 224 6.93 -34.50 -5.32
N ASP A 225 6.38 -33.31 -5.56
CA ASP A 225 6.24 -32.66 -6.86
C ASP A 225 7.22 -31.50 -7.10
N VAL A 226 8.20 -31.34 -6.22
CA VAL A 226 9.34 -30.44 -6.43
C VAL A 226 10.55 -31.25 -6.86
N ARG A 227 11.21 -30.82 -7.94
CA ARG A 227 12.43 -31.43 -8.49
C ARG A 227 13.68 -30.71 -7.98
N LYS A 228 13.69 -29.38 -8.09
CA LYS A 228 14.78 -28.50 -7.64
C LYS A 228 14.21 -27.35 -6.81
N ILE A 229 14.98 -26.91 -5.84
CA ILE A 229 14.74 -25.66 -5.12
C ILE A 229 16.03 -24.86 -5.01
N ILE A 230 15.96 -23.59 -5.40
CA ILE A 230 17.04 -22.62 -5.26
C ILE A 230 16.58 -21.60 -4.22
N PHE A 231 17.27 -21.57 -3.09
CA PHE A 231 17.09 -20.53 -2.07
C PHE A 231 18.00 -19.34 -2.40
N LEU A 232 17.46 -18.13 -2.31
CA LEU A 232 18.19 -16.87 -2.49
C LEU A 232 18.05 -16.06 -1.21
N GLY A 233 19.12 -15.92 -0.42
CA GLY A 233 19.12 -15.08 0.79
C GLY A 233 18.07 -15.48 1.83
N THR A 234 17.68 -16.76 1.88
CA THR A 234 16.60 -17.20 2.77
C THR A 234 17.05 -17.15 4.23
N PRO A 235 16.32 -16.49 5.15
CA PRO A 235 16.66 -16.44 6.57
C PRO A 235 16.32 -17.75 7.27
N HIS A 236 17.09 -18.81 7.00
CA HIS A 236 16.80 -20.16 7.51
C HIS A 236 16.73 -20.23 9.03
N LEU A 237 17.44 -19.36 9.75
CA LEU A 237 17.42 -19.23 11.20
C LEU A 237 16.80 -17.90 11.68
N GLY A 238 16.19 -17.13 10.77
CA GLY A 238 15.61 -15.80 10.98
C GLY A 238 16.60 -14.66 10.78
N ALA A 239 16.11 -13.42 10.83
CA ALA A 239 16.90 -12.21 10.67
C ALA A 239 16.68 -11.25 11.86
N PRO A 240 17.75 -10.81 12.57
CA PRO A 240 17.62 -9.98 13.77
C PRO A 240 16.91 -8.64 13.53
N GLU A 241 17.02 -8.07 12.33
CA GLU A 241 16.37 -6.80 11.99
C GLU A 241 14.83 -6.86 12.10
N ASP A 242 14.23 -8.02 11.86
CA ASP A 242 12.77 -8.20 11.94
C ASP A 242 12.21 -8.04 13.37
N TYR A 243 13.08 -8.09 14.39
CA TYR A 243 12.72 -7.70 15.75
C TYR A 243 12.28 -6.24 15.84
N LEU A 244 12.94 -5.35 15.09
CA LEU A 244 12.63 -3.93 15.07
C LEU A 244 11.24 -3.71 14.46
N MET A 245 10.90 -4.44 13.40
CA MET A 245 9.58 -4.37 12.80
C MET A 245 8.52 -4.98 13.72
N TRP A 246 8.76 -6.16 14.27
CA TRP A 246 7.81 -6.86 15.14
C TRP A 246 7.48 -6.06 16.41
N GLU A 247 8.48 -5.61 17.15
CA GLU A 247 8.29 -4.95 18.45
C GLU A 247 8.28 -3.43 18.39
N GLY A 248 8.75 -2.84 17.28
CA GLY A 248 8.88 -1.41 17.09
C GLY A 248 8.00 -0.83 15.99
N GLY A 249 7.53 -1.65 15.05
CA GLY A 249 6.76 -1.20 13.88
C GLY A 249 7.61 -0.50 12.82
N GLN A 250 8.94 -0.62 12.87
CA GLN A 250 9.84 0.00 11.89
C GLN A 250 11.16 -0.76 11.78
N LEU A 251 11.80 -0.69 10.62
CA LEU A 251 13.16 -1.14 10.37
C LEU A 251 14.16 -0.03 10.57
N ALA A 252 15.45 -0.40 10.68
CA ALA A 252 16.53 0.57 10.67
C ALA A 252 16.66 1.19 9.27
N ALA A 253 16.94 2.50 9.21
CA ALA A 253 17.12 3.26 7.98
C ALA A 253 18.50 3.00 7.34
N THR A 254 18.80 1.72 7.08
CA THR A 254 20.10 1.22 6.59
C THR A 254 20.15 1.08 5.06
N SER A 255 19.00 1.11 4.38
CA SER A 255 18.86 1.03 2.93
C SER A 255 17.59 1.71 2.43
N VAL A 256 17.54 2.10 1.15
CA VAL A 256 16.30 2.59 0.53
C VAL A 256 15.17 1.57 0.60
N THR A 257 15.47 0.27 0.46
CA THR A 257 14.45 -0.78 0.54
C THR A 257 13.78 -0.75 1.90
N ASN A 258 14.54 -0.71 3.00
CA ASN A 258 13.98 -0.58 4.35
C ASN A 258 13.12 0.68 4.52
N ASN A 259 13.55 1.81 3.92
CA ASN A 259 12.75 3.04 3.96
C ASN A 259 11.44 2.89 3.18
N ILE A 260 11.46 2.22 2.02
CA ILE A 260 10.25 1.88 1.26
C ILE A 260 9.34 0.96 2.09
N GLU A 261 9.88 -0.08 2.73
CA GLU A 261 9.08 -0.98 3.58
C GLU A 261 8.41 -0.22 4.72
N ASN A 262 9.16 0.65 5.41
CA ASN A 262 8.65 1.49 6.50
C ASN A 262 7.52 2.41 6.03
N VAL A 263 7.68 3.07 4.87
CA VAL A 263 6.64 3.94 4.31
C VAL A 263 5.41 3.13 3.91
N ILE A 264 5.56 2.05 3.15
CA ILE A 264 4.43 1.23 2.71
C ILE A 264 3.62 0.73 3.91
N ILE A 265 4.27 0.15 4.91
CA ILE A 265 3.58 -0.40 6.08
C ILE A 265 2.92 0.70 6.92
N GLN A 266 3.56 1.87 7.07
CA GLN A 266 2.96 2.99 7.78
C GLN A 266 1.72 3.53 7.04
N HIS A 267 1.75 3.60 5.71
CA HIS A 267 0.60 4.02 4.91
C HIS A 267 -0.54 2.99 5.00
N GLU A 268 -0.24 1.69 4.89
CA GLU A 268 -1.23 0.63 5.11
C GLU A 268 -1.86 0.71 6.52
N ALA A 269 -1.04 0.97 7.56
CA ALA A 269 -1.52 1.16 8.92
C ALA A 269 -2.53 2.32 9.01
N LEU A 270 -2.18 3.48 8.47
CA LEU A 270 -3.06 4.67 8.44
C LEU A 270 -4.37 4.38 7.69
N ARG A 271 -4.30 3.68 6.55
CA ARG A 271 -5.48 3.27 5.76
C ARG A 271 -6.38 2.30 6.52
N ALA A 272 -5.79 1.39 7.31
CA ALA A 272 -6.52 0.48 8.17
C ALA A 272 -7.04 1.13 9.47
N GLY A 273 -6.81 2.43 9.66
CA GLY A 273 -7.29 3.20 10.82
C GLY A 273 -6.37 3.16 12.05
N TYR A 274 -5.16 2.61 11.91
CA TYR A 274 -4.14 2.60 12.95
C TYR A 274 -3.33 3.90 12.93
N GLN A 275 -2.87 4.34 14.10
CA GLN A 275 -2.06 5.56 14.21
C GLN A 275 -0.59 5.34 13.88
N ASN A 276 -0.11 4.10 13.98
CA ASN A 276 1.27 3.72 13.74
C ASN A 276 1.35 2.27 13.26
N ALA A 277 2.43 1.95 12.56
CA ALA A 277 2.74 0.63 12.05
C ALA A 277 2.82 -0.46 13.13
N PHE A 278 3.32 -0.16 14.34
CA PHE A 278 3.41 -1.14 15.42
C PHE A 278 2.04 -1.69 15.82
N ASP A 279 1.06 -0.81 16.04
CA ASP A 279 -0.30 -1.22 16.38
C ASP A 279 -0.94 -2.03 15.24
N TYR A 280 -0.69 -1.66 13.98
CA TYR A 280 -1.16 -2.42 12.82
C TYR A 280 -0.56 -3.84 12.78
N ILE A 281 0.77 -3.95 12.89
CA ILE A 281 1.52 -5.21 12.87
C ILE A 281 1.08 -6.14 13.99
N GLN A 282 0.85 -5.62 15.20
CA GLN A 282 0.48 -6.44 16.36
C GLN A 282 -1.01 -6.80 16.40
N GLN A 283 -1.91 -5.89 16.00
CA GLN A 283 -3.36 -6.06 16.17
C GLN A 283 -4.04 -6.70 14.96
N THR A 284 -3.53 -6.53 13.73
CA THR A 284 -3.99 -7.26 12.52
C THR A 284 -3.32 -8.64 12.36
N PRO A 285 -2.53 -9.05 13.36
CA PRO A 285 -1.20 -9.67 13.25
C PRO A 285 -0.65 -9.90 11.84
N ILE A 286 0.46 -9.22 11.51
CA ILE A 286 1.30 -9.56 10.35
C ILE A 286 2.20 -10.75 10.74
N PHE A 287 1.65 -11.96 10.67
CA PHE A 287 2.30 -13.17 11.20
C PHE A 287 3.62 -13.50 10.51
N SER A 288 3.77 -13.19 9.24
CA SER A 288 5.00 -13.37 8.48
C SER A 288 6.21 -12.70 9.13
N VAL A 289 6.05 -11.47 9.65
CA VAL A 289 7.12 -10.74 10.35
C VAL A 289 7.57 -11.50 11.60
N ARG A 290 6.62 -12.05 12.38
CA ARG A 290 6.94 -12.90 13.54
C ARG A 290 7.69 -14.17 13.13
N GLU A 291 7.36 -14.72 11.97
CA GLU A 291 7.96 -15.94 11.43
C GLU A 291 9.34 -15.72 10.80
N LEU A 292 9.79 -14.47 10.68
CA LEU A 292 11.15 -14.09 10.33
C LEU A 292 12.08 -13.90 11.54
N LEU A 293 11.53 -13.85 12.76
CA LEU A 293 12.32 -13.64 13.97
C LEU A 293 13.34 -14.77 14.21
N PRO A 294 14.56 -14.46 14.70
CA PRO A 294 15.55 -15.51 14.87
C PRO A 294 15.26 -16.53 15.97
N ILE A 295 15.77 -17.75 15.78
CA ILE A 295 15.69 -18.86 16.74
C ILE A 295 17.01 -19.08 17.52
N TYR A 296 17.80 -18.02 17.66
CA TYR A 296 19.08 -18.00 18.38
C TYR A 296 19.19 -16.72 19.22
N ASN A 297 20.27 -16.58 20.00
CA ASN A 297 20.46 -15.41 20.86
C ASN A 297 20.87 -14.17 20.03
N TYR A 298 19.89 -13.33 19.66
CA TYR A 298 20.12 -12.09 18.90
C TYR A 298 19.95 -10.80 19.74
N LEU A 299 19.52 -10.89 21.00
CA LEU A 299 19.39 -9.75 21.91
C LEU A 299 20.51 -9.76 22.97
N GLU A 300 21.06 -8.59 23.28
CA GLU A 300 22.13 -8.39 24.26
C GLU A 300 21.75 -7.34 25.30
N ASN A 301 21.48 -7.77 26.54
CA ASN A 301 21.18 -6.84 27.64
C ASN A 301 22.40 -5.99 28.03
N THR A 302 22.20 -4.68 28.26
CA THR A 302 23.26 -3.76 28.72
C THR A 302 23.10 -3.34 30.19
N GLY A 303 24.18 -2.86 30.82
CA GLY A 303 24.14 -2.23 32.16
C GLY A 303 23.60 -3.10 33.30
N SER A 304 22.83 -2.54 34.23
CA SER A 304 22.23 -3.27 35.37
C SER A 304 21.17 -4.31 34.96
N TYR A 305 20.77 -4.33 33.69
CA TYR A 305 19.89 -5.34 33.07
C TYR A 305 20.68 -6.57 32.58
N SER A 306 22.02 -6.55 32.61
CA SER A 306 22.90 -7.61 32.09
C SER A 306 23.04 -8.86 32.98
N ALA A 307 22.28 -8.98 34.07
CA ALA A 307 22.48 -10.05 35.07
C ALA A 307 22.11 -11.45 34.55
N ALA A 308 21.38 -11.54 33.43
CA ALA A 308 21.23 -12.74 32.61
C ALA A 308 21.35 -12.31 31.15
N ARG A 309 22.24 -12.95 30.37
CA ARG A 309 22.10 -12.90 28.91
C ARG A 309 20.80 -13.66 28.60
N PRO A 310 19.86 -13.07 27.85
CA PRO A 310 18.65 -13.78 27.50
C PRO A 310 19.06 -14.95 26.58
N ASP A 311 18.67 -16.16 26.97
CA ASP A 311 18.84 -17.37 26.17
C ASP A 311 17.51 -17.69 25.49
N TYR A 312 17.52 -17.72 24.16
CA TYR A 312 16.34 -18.09 23.38
C TYR A 312 15.83 -19.46 23.82
N PRO A 313 14.52 -19.63 24.08
CA PRO A 313 13.42 -18.69 23.80
C PRO A 313 12.98 -17.82 25.00
N SER A 314 13.72 -17.78 26.10
CA SER A 314 13.34 -17.01 27.30
C SER A 314 13.72 -15.53 27.12
N GLN A 315 12.75 -14.62 27.27
CA GLN A 315 12.90 -13.17 27.01
C GLN A 315 13.17 -12.85 25.54
N TYR A 316 12.46 -13.57 24.67
CA TYR A 316 12.43 -13.32 23.24
C TYR A 316 10.99 -13.53 22.73
N PRO A 317 10.58 -12.80 21.69
CA PRO A 317 9.44 -13.20 20.90
C PRO A 317 9.77 -14.53 20.20
N ARG A 318 8.97 -15.56 20.49
CA ARG A 318 9.26 -16.94 20.07
C ARG A 318 8.77 -17.22 18.64
N ASN A 319 9.63 -17.78 17.81
CA ASN A 319 9.32 -18.19 16.44
C ASN A 319 9.09 -19.70 16.32
N PHE A 320 7.87 -20.14 16.63
CA PHE A 320 7.48 -21.56 16.54
C PHE A 320 7.58 -22.13 15.12
N PHE A 321 7.41 -21.29 14.10
CA PHE A 321 7.48 -21.71 12.70
C PHE A 321 8.90 -22.15 12.32
N LEU A 322 9.90 -21.29 12.58
CA LEU A 322 11.30 -21.61 12.29
C LEU A 322 11.82 -22.74 13.18
N GLU A 323 11.42 -22.79 14.46
CA GLU A 323 11.77 -23.92 15.33
C GLU A 323 11.33 -25.26 14.71
N ASN A 324 10.11 -25.31 14.16
CA ASN A 324 9.56 -26.53 13.58
C ASN A 324 10.30 -26.95 12.29
N ILE A 325 10.43 -26.06 11.30
CA ILE A 325 11.07 -26.46 10.03
C ILE A 325 12.56 -26.75 10.19
N ASN A 326 13.24 -26.14 11.16
CA ASN A 326 14.65 -26.45 11.40
C ASN A 326 14.84 -27.77 12.15
N ALA A 327 13.91 -28.16 13.02
CA ALA A 327 13.90 -29.49 13.64
C ALA A 327 13.75 -30.64 12.60
N HIS A 328 13.16 -30.35 11.44
CA HIS A 328 12.87 -31.32 10.37
C HIS A 328 13.74 -31.09 9.11
N THR A 329 14.90 -30.45 9.23
CA THR A 329 15.76 -30.13 8.08
C THR A 329 16.20 -31.38 7.29
N SER A 330 16.34 -32.53 7.96
CA SER A 330 16.66 -33.80 7.29
C SER A 330 15.62 -34.23 6.25
N ASP A 331 14.36 -33.82 6.44
CA ASP A 331 13.26 -34.20 5.57
C ASP A 331 13.43 -33.51 4.20
N LEU A 332 13.74 -32.21 4.20
CA LEU A 332 14.10 -31.47 2.97
C LEU A 332 15.23 -32.14 2.19
N LEU A 333 16.25 -32.65 2.89
CA LEU A 333 17.46 -33.21 2.28
C LEU A 333 17.34 -34.68 1.87
N SER A 334 16.37 -35.42 2.41
CA SER A 334 16.21 -36.86 2.16
C SER A 334 15.18 -37.20 1.07
N LEU A 335 14.45 -36.20 0.56
CA LEU A 335 13.37 -36.36 -0.43
C LEU A 335 13.84 -36.43 -1.89
N GLY A 336 15.16 -36.47 -2.14
CA GLY A 336 15.73 -36.51 -3.50
C GLY A 336 15.54 -35.22 -4.30
N ILE A 337 15.21 -34.11 -3.63
CA ILE A 337 15.12 -32.76 -4.20
C ILE A 337 16.54 -32.20 -4.36
N GLN A 338 16.84 -31.58 -5.50
CA GLN A 338 18.12 -30.89 -5.66
C GLN A 338 18.02 -29.51 -5.01
N VAL A 339 18.73 -29.32 -3.91
CA VAL A 339 18.78 -28.06 -3.17
C VAL A 339 20.03 -27.29 -3.59
N SER A 340 19.84 -26.02 -3.95
CA SER A 340 20.91 -25.04 -4.06
C SER A 340 20.62 -23.86 -3.14
N ASN A 341 21.63 -23.42 -2.40
CA ASN A 341 21.49 -22.27 -1.50
C ASN A 341 22.43 -21.15 -1.92
N PHE A 342 21.87 -20.02 -2.34
CA PHE A 342 22.62 -18.85 -2.79
C PHE A 342 22.50 -17.77 -1.73
N VAL A 343 23.64 -17.29 -1.26
CA VAL A 343 23.72 -16.35 -0.13
C VAL A 343 24.42 -15.07 -0.57
N GLY A 344 23.95 -13.92 -0.09
CA GLY A 344 24.65 -12.65 -0.26
C GLY A 344 25.63 -12.41 0.87
N GLU A 345 26.80 -11.87 0.55
CA GLU A 345 27.80 -11.42 1.51
C GLU A 345 28.42 -10.10 1.01
N LEU A 346 28.01 -8.99 1.62
CA LEU A 346 28.57 -7.68 1.33
C LEU A 346 29.97 -7.53 1.94
N THR A 347 30.80 -6.69 1.32
CA THR A 347 32.09 -6.32 1.90
C THR A 347 31.89 -5.48 3.16
N GLY A 348 32.32 -6.00 4.31
CA GLY A 348 32.24 -5.32 5.60
C GLY A 348 31.04 -5.74 6.44
N SER A 349 31.01 -5.26 7.69
CA SER A 349 29.93 -5.58 8.63
C SER A 349 28.76 -4.61 8.44
N THR A 350 27.78 -4.99 7.61
CA THR A 350 26.62 -4.16 7.24
C THR A 350 25.29 -4.73 7.73
N THR A 351 25.25 -5.99 8.16
CA THR A 351 24.00 -6.71 8.46
C THR A 351 23.76 -6.80 9.95
N VAL A 352 22.55 -6.49 10.43
CA VAL A 352 22.23 -6.59 11.86
C VAL A 352 22.35 -8.05 12.33
N GLU A 353 23.37 -8.35 13.13
CA GLU A 353 23.62 -9.68 13.68
C GLU A 353 23.06 -9.81 15.11
N ARG A 354 23.15 -8.72 15.90
CA ARG A 354 22.62 -8.65 17.27
C ARG A 354 22.12 -7.25 17.60
N ILE A 355 21.28 -7.15 18.62
CA ILE A 355 20.69 -5.90 19.07
C ILE A 355 20.94 -5.74 20.57
N LYS A 356 21.64 -4.68 20.95
CA LYS A 356 21.79 -4.26 22.35
C LYS A 356 20.48 -3.66 22.82
N VAL A 357 19.92 -4.22 23.89
CA VAL A 357 18.65 -3.75 24.44
C VAL A 357 18.79 -3.23 25.87
N ILE A 358 17.99 -2.22 26.17
CA ILE A 358 17.75 -1.67 27.50
C ILE A 358 16.31 -2.02 27.94
N PRO A 359 16.00 -1.99 29.26
CA PRO A 359 14.65 -2.22 29.73
C PRO A 359 13.64 -1.29 29.03
N PRO A 360 12.41 -1.77 28.74
CA PRO A 360 11.38 -0.91 28.17
C PRO A 360 11.13 0.31 29.08
N GLY A 361 11.24 1.50 28.48
CA GLY A 361 10.97 2.78 29.15
C GLY A 361 9.48 3.04 29.29
N SER A 362 9.11 4.04 30.10
CA SER A 362 7.71 4.43 30.34
C SER A 362 7.09 5.31 29.25
N ILE A 363 7.74 5.46 28.09
CA ILE A 363 7.39 6.43 27.04
C ILE A 363 6.85 5.77 25.76
N PHE A 364 6.81 4.45 25.69
CA PHE A 364 6.36 3.72 24.51
C PHE A 364 4.86 3.44 24.55
N SER A 365 4.26 3.16 23.38
CA SER A 365 2.88 2.66 23.31
C SER A 365 2.72 1.42 24.17
N ALA A 366 1.52 1.22 24.73
CA ALA A 366 1.28 0.09 25.62
C ALA A 366 1.57 -1.24 24.92
N GLY A 367 2.58 -1.97 25.39
CA GLY A 367 2.98 -3.28 24.84
C GLY A 367 4.09 -3.24 23.79
N GLN A 368 4.65 -2.08 23.45
CA GLN A 368 5.80 -1.96 22.55
C GLN A 368 7.10 -2.32 23.28
N TRP A 369 8.02 -3.00 22.60
CA TRP A 369 9.31 -3.48 23.13
C TRP A 369 9.25 -4.34 24.43
N PRO A 370 8.36 -5.34 24.53
CA PRO A 370 8.24 -6.17 25.72
C PRO A 370 9.55 -6.90 26.09
N ASP A 371 10.38 -7.25 25.10
CA ASP A 371 11.63 -7.98 25.28
C ASP A 371 12.89 -7.07 25.26
N GLY A 372 12.69 -5.75 25.12
CA GLY A 372 13.73 -4.73 25.32
C GLY A 372 13.85 -3.71 24.18
N TYR A 373 14.08 -2.44 24.53
CA TYR A 373 14.23 -1.37 23.54
C TYR A 373 15.68 -1.31 23.03
N PRO A 374 15.94 -1.20 21.71
CA PRO A 374 17.30 -1.07 21.21
C PRO A 374 17.96 0.22 21.71
N GLU A 375 19.15 0.09 22.28
CA GLU A 375 19.85 1.19 22.96
C GLU A 375 20.14 2.36 22.01
N ASN A 376 19.55 3.54 22.25
CA ASN A 376 19.67 4.74 21.39
C ASN A 376 19.06 4.60 19.99
N PHE A 377 18.12 3.68 19.78
CA PHE A 377 17.43 3.55 18.49
C PHE A 377 16.80 4.89 18.04
N GLY A 378 16.94 5.21 16.76
CA GLY A 378 16.49 6.48 16.16
C GLY A 378 17.45 7.66 16.36
N ASN A 379 18.58 7.47 17.03
CA ASN A 379 19.65 8.46 17.08
C ASN A 379 20.74 8.15 16.06
N LEU A 380 20.63 8.81 14.90
CA LEU A 380 21.53 8.70 13.75
C LEU A 380 23.02 8.99 14.03
N PHE A 381 23.36 9.52 15.22
CA PHE A 381 24.74 9.74 15.66
C PHE A 381 25.30 8.61 16.53
N THR A 382 24.58 7.50 16.67
CA THR A 382 24.96 6.34 17.48
C THR A 382 24.93 5.05 16.68
N ASP A 383 25.29 3.93 17.30
CA ASP A 383 25.10 2.61 16.69
C ASP A 383 23.64 2.14 16.73
N GLU A 384 22.73 2.94 17.29
CA GLU A 384 21.30 2.63 17.46
C GLU A 384 21.04 1.30 18.19
N GLY A 385 22.03 0.81 18.92
CA GLY A 385 21.98 -0.48 19.58
C GLY A 385 22.27 -1.65 18.65
N LEU A 386 22.50 -1.41 17.35
CA LEU A 386 22.68 -2.43 16.33
C LEU A 386 24.14 -2.91 16.30
N ARG A 387 24.34 -4.22 16.36
CA ARG A 387 25.64 -4.87 16.13
C ARG A 387 25.65 -5.47 14.75
N LEU A 388 26.45 -4.85 13.87
CA LEU A 388 26.56 -5.29 12.49
C LEU A 388 27.60 -6.40 12.33
N GLY A 389 27.28 -7.38 11.50
CA GLY A 389 28.11 -8.52 11.10
C GLY A 389 28.04 -8.75 9.59
N LEU A 390 28.57 -9.90 9.15
CA LEU A 390 28.57 -10.31 7.73
C LEU A 390 27.20 -10.81 7.30
N GLY A 391 26.81 -10.51 6.07
CA GLY A 391 25.54 -10.89 5.47
C GLY A 391 25.23 -10.04 4.25
N ASP A 392 23.99 -10.08 3.81
CA ASP A 392 23.50 -9.37 2.61
C ASP A 392 22.86 -8.00 2.92
N GLY A 393 23.07 -7.47 4.12
CA GLY A 393 22.45 -6.24 4.61
C GLY A 393 21.13 -6.47 5.35
N ARG A 394 20.50 -7.65 5.20
CA ARG A 394 19.27 -8.02 5.94
C ARG A 394 19.45 -9.29 6.76
N VAL A 395 19.92 -10.35 6.10
CA VAL A 395 20.04 -11.70 6.66
C VAL A 395 21.51 -11.98 6.98
N PRO A 396 21.86 -12.26 8.26
CA PRO A 396 23.21 -12.63 8.62
C PRO A 396 23.67 -13.89 7.88
N ILE A 397 24.95 -13.95 7.51
CA ILE A 397 25.51 -15.09 6.77
C ILE A 397 25.32 -16.41 7.52
N SER A 398 25.36 -16.38 8.86
CA SER A 398 25.14 -17.55 9.72
C SER A 398 23.71 -18.11 9.64
N SER A 399 22.72 -17.25 9.36
CA SER A 399 21.34 -17.65 9.11
C SER A 399 21.15 -18.11 7.67
N ALA A 400 21.62 -17.33 6.69
CA ALA A 400 21.47 -17.63 5.27
C ALA A 400 22.20 -18.91 4.85
N SER A 401 23.39 -19.19 5.38
CA SER A 401 24.21 -20.36 5.02
C SER A 401 23.94 -21.61 5.87
N TYR A 402 22.89 -21.62 6.70
CA TYR A 402 22.55 -22.77 7.55
C TYR A 402 22.38 -24.07 6.74
N LEU A 403 21.77 -23.96 5.55
CA LEU A 403 21.78 -25.03 4.55
C LEU A 403 23.04 -24.91 3.68
N ASN A 404 23.86 -25.95 3.64
CA ASN A 404 25.15 -25.92 2.92
C ASN A 404 25.13 -26.68 1.58
N GLN A 405 23.93 -27.04 1.10
CA GLN A 405 23.75 -27.77 -0.16
C GLN A 405 23.98 -26.86 -1.36
N ASN A 406 24.96 -27.21 -2.20
CA ASN A 406 25.39 -26.43 -3.36
C ASN A 406 25.46 -24.92 -3.05
N LEU A 407 26.09 -24.59 -1.93
CA LEU A 407 26.19 -23.22 -1.42
C LEU A 407 27.02 -22.36 -2.38
N ILE A 408 26.44 -21.25 -2.86
CA ILE A 408 27.14 -20.24 -3.66
C ILE A 408 26.98 -18.89 -2.98
N THR A 409 28.08 -18.17 -2.82
CA THR A 409 28.09 -16.83 -2.23
C THR A 409 28.25 -15.77 -3.30
N PHE A 410 27.47 -14.69 -3.21
CA PHE A 410 27.49 -13.55 -4.11
C PHE A 410 27.80 -12.27 -3.33
N GLU A 411 28.64 -11.39 -3.89
CA GLU A 411 28.86 -10.05 -3.34
C GLU A 411 27.71 -9.12 -3.75
N ALA A 412 26.57 -9.27 -3.08
CA ALA A 412 25.35 -8.52 -3.36
C ALA A 412 24.55 -8.26 -2.08
N ASP A 413 23.86 -7.13 -2.04
CA ASP A 413 22.85 -6.88 -1.02
C ASP A 413 21.59 -7.74 -1.25
N HIS A 414 20.75 -7.83 -0.23
CA HIS A 414 19.57 -8.68 -0.21
C HIS A 414 18.66 -8.46 -1.42
N SER A 415 18.37 -7.20 -1.77
CA SER A 415 17.51 -6.84 -2.90
C SER A 415 18.15 -7.08 -4.26
N LYS A 416 19.49 -7.03 -4.37
CA LYS A 416 20.22 -7.25 -5.63
C LYS A 416 20.63 -8.69 -5.85
N LEU A 417 20.50 -9.56 -4.84
CA LEU A 417 20.93 -10.96 -4.90
C LEU A 417 20.27 -11.72 -6.06
N VAL A 418 18.98 -11.48 -6.32
CA VAL A 418 18.24 -12.14 -7.41
C VAL A 418 18.86 -11.84 -8.78
N THR A 419 19.19 -10.57 -9.05
CA THR A 419 19.89 -10.17 -10.28
C THR A 419 21.31 -10.70 -10.32
N ALA A 420 22.06 -10.57 -9.21
CA ALA A 420 23.45 -11.02 -9.16
C ALA A 420 23.59 -12.53 -9.44
N ALA A 421 22.59 -13.32 -9.06
CA ALA A 421 22.59 -14.76 -9.20
C ALA A 421 21.90 -15.28 -10.47
N GLU A 422 21.31 -14.44 -11.33
CA GLU A 422 20.43 -14.89 -12.43
C GLU A 422 21.07 -15.90 -13.39
N GLY A 423 22.37 -15.75 -13.68
CA GLY A 423 23.12 -16.68 -14.52
C GLY A 423 23.33 -18.05 -13.86
N ASP A 424 23.65 -18.06 -12.56
CA ASP A 424 23.82 -19.28 -11.77
C ASP A 424 22.48 -19.94 -11.44
N ILE A 425 21.40 -19.17 -11.35
CA ILE A 425 20.01 -19.67 -11.27
C ILE A 425 19.70 -20.42 -12.56
N PHE A 426 19.87 -19.79 -13.73
CA PHE A 426 19.63 -20.44 -15.01
C PHE A 426 20.47 -21.73 -15.17
N LYS A 427 21.75 -21.66 -14.81
CA LYS A 427 22.65 -22.82 -14.82
C LYS A 427 22.21 -23.93 -13.87
N SER A 428 21.72 -23.58 -12.69
CA SER A 428 21.22 -24.55 -11.72
C SER A 428 19.92 -25.21 -12.18
N LEU A 429 19.05 -24.48 -12.89
CA LEU A 429 17.82 -25.00 -13.46
C LEU A 429 18.09 -25.96 -14.64
N THR A 430 18.94 -25.54 -15.59
CA THR A 430 19.11 -26.19 -16.90
C THR A 430 20.34 -27.10 -17.01
N GLY A 431 21.38 -26.86 -16.20
CA GLY A 431 22.70 -27.50 -16.34
C GLY A 431 23.63 -26.81 -17.33
N THR A 432 23.17 -25.75 -18.02
CA THR A 432 23.94 -24.99 -19.01
C THR A 432 23.99 -23.51 -18.66
N ASN A 433 25.05 -22.80 -19.07
CA ASN A 433 25.09 -21.35 -18.89
C ASN A 433 24.02 -20.66 -19.74
N ALA A 434 23.50 -19.53 -19.28
CA ALA A 434 22.62 -18.69 -20.08
C ALA A 434 23.39 -18.08 -21.26
N ASP A 435 22.74 -18.02 -22.42
CA ASP A 435 23.28 -17.38 -23.63
C ASP A 435 23.25 -15.85 -23.50
N GLN A 436 22.22 -15.32 -22.83
CA GLN A 436 22.03 -13.89 -22.60
C GLN A 436 21.62 -13.61 -21.15
N LEU A 437 22.17 -12.56 -20.56
CA LEU A 437 21.75 -12.05 -19.25
C LEU A 437 21.12 -10.67 -19.45
N ILE A 438 19.92 -10.47 -18.92
CA ILE A 438 19.21 -9.20 -18.96
C ILE A 438 19.56 -8.45 -17.67
N THR A 439 20.43 -7.45 -17.81
CA THR A 439 20.84 -6.58 -16.70
C THR A 439 20.34 -5.16 -16.93
N GLY A 440 20.06 -4.45 -15.84
CA GLY A 440 19.71 -3.02 -15.87
C GLY A 440 18.22 -2.69 -15.86
N LYS A 441 17.32 -3.65 -15.68
CA LYS A 441 15.92 -3.36 -15.30
C LYS A 441 15.75 -3.12 -13.81
N ASN A 442 16.55 -3.78 -12.97
CA ASN A 442 16.60 -3.44 -11.55
C ASN A 442 17.14 -2.02 -11.36
N VAL A 443 16.45 -1.25 -10.54
CA VAL A 443 16.67 0.18 -10.37
C VAL A 443 17.94 0.43 -9.54
N THR A 444 19.04 0.81 -10.20
CA THR A 444 20.27 1.22 -9.49
C THR A 444 20.10 2.61 -8.89
N ASN A 445 20.57 2.81 -7.65
CA ASN A 445 20.37 4.05 -6.88
C ASN A 445 18.88 4.45 -6.80
N LEU A 446 18.03 3.45 -6.52
CA LEU A 446 16.58 3.61 -6.45
C LEU A 446 16.23 4.82 -5.57
N LYS A 447 15.53 5.77 -6.17
CA LYS A 447 14.72 6.77 -5.46
C LYS A 447 13.27 6.49 -5.80
N MET A 448 12.36 6.74 -4.88
CA MET A 448 10.94 6.50 -5.12
C MET A 448 10.15 7.76 -4.81
N LEU A 449 9.26 8.14 -5.72
CA LEU A 449 8.21 9.11 -5.45
C LEU A 449 6.90 8.35 -5.26
N LEU A 450 6.24 8.55 -4.14
CA LEU A 450 4.94 7.99 -3.81
C LEU A 450 3.90 9.11 -3.85
N PHE A 451 2.79 8.88 -4.54
CA PHE A 451 1.55 9.65 -4.41
C PHE A 451 0.47 8.73 -3.84
N GLU A 452 -0.30 9.20 -2.87
CA GLU A 452 -1.48 8.51 -2.34
C GLU A 452 -2.68 9.46 -2.34
N ILE A 453 -3.86 8.89 -2.60
CA ILE A 453 -5.14 9.52 -2.29
C ILE A 453 -5.95 8.63 -1.36
N ARG A 454 -6.58 9.27 -0.38
CA ARG A 454 -7.60 8.68 0.48
C ARG A 454 -8.97 9.16 0.02
N SER A 455 -9.90 8.21 -0.12
CA SER A 455 -11.29 8.45 -0.54
C SER A 455 -11.94 9.68 0.11
N PRO A 456 -12.92 10.32 -0.56
CA PRO A 456 -13.63 9.85 -1.76
C PRO A 456 -13.17 10.54 -3.05
N ALA A 457 -12.00 10.20 -3.57
CA ALA A 457 -11.51 10.68 -4.85
C ALA A 457 -10.50 9.70 -5.47
N ASP A 458 -10.46 9.67 -6.79
CA ASP A 458 -9.50 8.91 -7.58
C ASP A 458 -8.39 9.84 -8.11
N ILE A 459 -7.22 9.29 -8.46
CA ILE A 459 -6.06 10.08 -8.93
C ILE A 459 -5.59 9.75 -10.34
N VAL A 460 -5.06 10.77 -11.00
CA VAL A 460 -4.09 10.65 -12.08
C VAL A 460 -2.91 11.59 -11.83
N ILE A 461 -1.71 11.06 -11.98
CA ILE A 461 -0.45 11.77 -11.87
C ILE A 461 0.05 12.07 -13.28
N VAL A 462 0.48 13.31 -13.52
CA VAL A 462 1.16 13.73 -14.74
C VAL A 462 2.61 14.08 -14.39
N ALA A 463 3.57 13.39 -15.02
CA ALA A 463 4.99 13.65 -14.86
C ALA A 463 5.44 14.92 -15.62
N PRO A 464 6.63 15.47 -15.31
CA PRO A 464 7.18 16.64 -16.01
C PRO A 464 7.30 16.50 -17.53
N ASP A 465 7.42 15.27 -18.03
CA ASP A 465 7.47 14.96 -19.47
C ASP A 465 6.08 14.74 -20.11
N GLY A 466 5.02 14.95 -19.34
CA GLY A 466 3.62 14.87 -19.78
C GLY A 466 3.03 13.46 -19.75
N LYS A 467 3.79 12.43 -19.36
CA LYS A 467 3.30 11.06 -19.23
C LYS A 467 2.44 10.90 -17.98
N ARG A 468 1.47 9.99 -18.04
CA ARG A 468 0.47 9.80 -16.99
C ARG A 468 0.49 8.42 -16.34
N ALA A 469 0.13 8.37 -15.07
CA ALA A 469 -0.18 7.14 -14.33
C ALA A 469 -1.40 7.36 -13.43
N GLY A 470 -2.35 6.43 -13.41
CA GLY A 470 -3.58 6.53 -12.62
C GLY A 470 -4.85 6.37 -13.46
N LYS A 471 -6.01 6.74 -12.93
CA LYS A 471 -7.30 6.56 -13.60
C LYS A 471 -7.50 7.55 -14.75
N ASP A 472 -7.91 7.04 -15.91
CA ASP A 472 -8.46 7.86 -16.98
C ASP A 472 -9.94 8.15 -16.72
N PHE A 473 -10.23 9.36 -16.22
CA PHE A 473 -11.59 9.81 -15.89
C PHE A 473 -12.55 9.85 -17.09
N LEU A 474 -12.05 9.82 -18.33
CA LEU A 474 -12.90 9.82 -19.53
C LEU A 474 -13.32 8.41 -19.94
N THR A 475 -12.38 7.46 -19.90
CA THR A 475 -12.61 6.09 -20.40
C THR A 475 -12.90 5.09 -19.29
N GLY A 476 -12.60 5.43 -18.03
CA GLY A 476 -12.62 4.50 -16.91
C GLY A 476 -11.57 3.39 -17.03
N GLN A 477 -10.50 3.63 -17.79
CA GLN A 477 -9.33 2.77 -17.89
C GLN A 477 -8.17 3.38 -17.07
N GLU A 478 -6.96 2.88 -17.26
CA GLU A 478 -5.77 3.37 -16.58
C GLU A 478 -4.75 3.94 -17.57
N PHE A 479 -4.12 5.04 -17.16
CA PHE A 479 -2.86 5.46 -17.74
C PHE A 479 -1.71 4.66 -17.12
N SER A 480 -0.85 4.14 -17.99
CA SER A 480 0.41 3.48 -17.63
C SER A 480 1.48 3.95 -18.61
N GLU A 481 1.66 5.27 -18.70
CA GLU A 481 2.57 5.91 -19.64
C GLU A 481 3.92 6.23 -18.98
N ILE A 482 3.93 6.50 -17.67
CA ILE A 482 5.17 6.73 -16.90
C ILE A 482 5.93 5.40 -16.78
N PRO A 483 7.19 5.31 -17.27
CA PRO A 483 7.96 4.08 -17.21
C PRO A 483 8.10 3.57 -15.77
N ASP A 484 7.90 2.26 -15.60
CA ASP A 484 8.09 1.54 -14.33
C ASP A 484 7.23 2.07 -13.17
N ALA A 485 6.27 2.97 -13.44
CA ALA A 485 5.34 3.42 -12.43
C ALA A 485 4.31 2.34 -12.14
N PHE A 486 3.99 2.17 -10.86
CA PHE A 486 2.95 1.26 -10.41
C PHE A 486 1.78 2.05 -9.85
N TYR A 487 0.58 1.75 -10.31
CA TYR A 487 -0.68 2.27 -9.80
C TYR A 487 -1.48 1.13 -9.16
N SER A 488 -1.97 1.32 -7.94
CA SER A 488 -2.73 0.30 -7.21
C SER A 488 -4.10 0.00 -7.82
N GLY A 489 -4.58 0.86 -8.71
CA GLY A 489 -5.93 0.80 -9.27
C GLY A 489 -6.96 1.60 -8.45
N PHE A 490 -8.17 1.69 -8.99
CA PHE A 490 -9.29 2.52 -8.50
C PHE A 490 -10.51 1.71 -8.03
N GLN A 491 -10.35 0.40 -7.83
CA GLN A 491 -11.40 -0.46 -7.28
C GLN A 491 -11.38 -0.51 -5.74
N THR A 492 -10.44 0.19 -5.10
CA THR A 492 -10.26 0.27 -3.66
C THR A 492 -10.49 1.69 -3.16
N ASP A 493 -10.83 1.85 -1.87
CA ASP A 493 -11.10 3.18 -1.29
C ASP A 493 -9.86 4.10 -1.29
N ASN A 494 -8.66 3.53 -1.25
CA ASN A 494 -7.42 4.28 -1.31
C ASN A 494 -6.63 3.86 -2.54
N GLU A 495 -6.00 4.83 -3.19
CA GLU A 495 -5.17 4.59 -4.36
C GLU A 495 -3.78 5.15 -4.13
N PHE A 496 -2.78 4.55 -4.76
CA PHE A 496 -1.44 5.12 -4.79
C PHE A 496 -0.72 4.84 -6.09
N VAL A 497 0.22 5.73 -6.39
CA VAL A 497 1.15 5.63 -7.52
C VAL A 497 2.58 5.69 -6.97
N THR A 498 3.41 4.70 -7.29
CA THR A 498 4.86 4.77 -7.05
C THR A 498 5.59 4.98 -8.36
N ILE A 499 6.56 5.88 -8.38
CA ILE A 499 7.42 6.17 -9.54
C ILE A 499 8.87 5.94 -9.11
N PRO A 500 9.51 4.86 -9.58
CA PRO A 500 10.94 4.66 -9.35
C PRO A 500 11.76 5.62 -10.20
N ASN A 501 12.86 6.13 -9.64
CA ASN A 501 13.74 7.14 -10.23
C ASN A 501 12.97 8.29 -10.92
N PRO A 502 12.14 9.01 -10.16
CA PRO A 502 11.31 10.08 -10.71
C PRO A 502 12.18 11.17 -11.35
N LEU A 503 11.67 11.79 -12.41
CA LEU A 503 12.24 13.03 -12.95
C LEU A 503 12.13 14.13 -11.89
N ASP A 504 13.14 15.00 -11.77
CA ASP A 504 12.98 16.25 -11.03
C ASP A 504 12.12 17.23 -11.87
N GLY A 505 11.26 18.01 -11.21
CA GLY A 505 10.37 19.00 -11.84
C GLY A 505 8.95 18.98 -11.30
N GLU A 506 8.07 19.72 -11.98
CA GLU A 506 6.66 19.85 -11.62
C GLU A 506 5.86 18.63 -12.07
N TYR A 507 5.28 17.92 -11.10
CA TYR A 507 4.24 16.91 -11.29
C TYR A 507 2.87 17.53 -11.06
N LYS A 508 1.85 17.02 -11.75
CA LYS A 508 0.45 17.38 -11.51
C LYS A 508 -0.29 16.21 -10.90
N ILE A 509 -0.96 16.45 -9.78
CA ILE A 509 -1.93 15.55 -9.17
C ILE A 509 -3.32 16.04 -9.58
N ILE A 510 -3.98 15.29 -10.45
CA ILE A 510 -5.36 15.57 -10.82
C ILE A 510 -6.25 14.56 -10.10
N THR A 511 -7.24 15.06 -9.36
CA THR A 511 -8.18 14.21 -8.62
C THR A 511 -9.58 14.31 -9.20
N GLN A 512 -10.37 13.25 -9.08
CA GLN A 512 -11.80 13.27 -9.38
C GLN A 512 -12.60 12.78 -8.17
N GLY A 513 -13.52 13.60 -7.66
CA GLY A 513 -14.38 13.21 -6.55
C GLY A 513 -15.30 12.04 -6.90
N THR A 514 -15.38 11.05 -6.01
CA THR A 514 -16.20 9.85 -6.15
C THR A 514 -17.36 9.82 -5.17
N GLY A 515 -18.28 8.87 -5.35
CA GLY A 515 -19.42 8.66 -4.45
C GLY A 515 -20.28 9.91 -4.26
N LEU A 516 -20.43 10.36 -3.01
CA LEU A 516 -21.17 11.57 -2.64
C LEU A 516 -20.26 12.79 -2.45
N GLY A 517 -18.96 12.66 -2.69
CA GLY A 517 -17.95 13.65 -2.28
C GLY A 517 -17.72 13.63 -0.76
N GLY A 518 -16.92 14.59 -0.28
CA GLY A 518 -16.51 14.71 1.11
C GLY A 518 -15.05 15.13 1.27
N GLU A 519 -14.51 14.93 2.46
CA GLU A 519 -13.10 15.19 2.76
C GLU A 519 -12.22 14.12 2.13
N TYR A 520 -11.19 14.54 1.37
CA TYR A 520 -10.16 13.66 0.83
C TYR A 520 -8.78 14.11 1.32
N THR A 521 -7.81 13.19 1.32
CA THR A 521 -6.42 13.51 1.66
C THR A 521 -5.51 13.05 0.53
N LEU A 522 -4.63 13.95 0.08
CA LEU A 522 -3.48 13.63 -0.74
C LEU A 522 -2.24 13.51 0.15
N ALA A 523 -1.42 12.52 -0.11
CA ALA A 523 -0.07 12.43 0.44
C ALA A 523 0.93 12.24 -0.70
N THR A 524 2.09 12.87 -0.59
CA THR A 524 3.22 12.56 -1.48
C THR A 524 4.53 12.57 -0.70
N GLY A 525 5.52 11.81 -1.18
CA GLY A 525 6.78 11.66 -0.49
C GLY A 525 7.89 11.18 -1.41
N VAL A 526 9.11 11.64 -1.15
CA VAL A 526 10.31 11.13 -1.82
C VAL A 526 11.08 10.26 -0.84
N ILE A 527 11.39 9.05 -1.28
CA ILE A 527 12.11 8.02 -0.53
C ILE A 527 13.45 7.79 -1.22
N THR A 528 14.51 7.85 -0.43
CA THR A 528 15.91 7.63 -0.84
C THR A 528 16.60 6.75 0.20
N ASP A 529 17.88 6.43 -0.01
CA ASP A 529 18.66 5.63 0.97
C ASP A 529 18.73 6.28 2.37
N SER A 530 18.76 7.61 2.44
CA SER A 530 19.02 8.34 3.69
C SER A 530 17.85 9.21 4.17
N THR A 531 16.78 9.32 3.39
CA THR A 531 15.68 10.25 3.69
C THR A 531 14.37 9.71 3.13
N SER A 532 13.31 9.81 3.94
CA SER A 532 11.92 9.71 3.51
C SER A 532 11.21 10.99 3.93
N THR A 533 10.55 11.65 2.98
CA THR A 533 9.68 12.81 3.27
C THR A 533 8.22 12.43 3.07
N GLU A 534 7.34 13.11 3.78
CA GLU A 534 5.90 12.95 3.60
C GLU A 534 5.24 14.31 3.79
N ILE A 535 4.44 14.70 2.81
CA ILE A 535 3.64 15.92 2.83
C ILE A 535 2.19 15.58 2.54
N PHE A 536 1.29 16.31 3.20
CA PHE A 536 -0.14 16.06 3.14
C PHE A 536 -0.88 17.31 2.69
N PHE A 537 -1.96 17.07 1.96
CA PHE A 537 -2.99 18.06 1.68
C PHE A 537 -4.35 17.42 1.96
N SER A 538 -5.27 18.14 2.59
CA SER A 538 -6.66 17.68 2.75
C SER A 538 -7.60 18.74 2.23
N GLY A 539 -8.61 18.32 1.48
CA GLY A 539 -9.59 19.20 0.85
C GLY A 539 -10.98 18.59 0.87
N GLN A 540 -11.93 19.30 0.30
CA GLN A 540 -13.28 18.79 0.06
C GLN A 540 -13.46 18.53 -1.43
N THR A 541 -14.17 17.47 -1.79
CA THR A 541 -14.51 17.17 -3.18
C THR A 541 -16.00 16.93 -3.33
N LEU A 542 -16.51 17.11 -4.55
CA LEU A 542 -17.89 16.83 -4.94
C LEU A 542 -17.91 15.71 -6.00
N PRO A 543 -19.04 15.01 -6.20
CA PRO A 543 -19.12 13.97 -7.22
C PRO A 543 -18.73 14.47 -8.61
N ASN A 544 -17.75 13.82 -9.22
CA ASN A 544 -17.15 14.13 -10.53
C ASN A 544 -16.42 15.48 -10.62
N LEU A 545 -16.20 16.17 -9.49
CA LEU A 545 -15.38 17.38 -9.47
C LEU A 545 -13.94 17.00 -9.77
N ILE A 546 -13.35 17.68 -10.76
CA ILE A 546 -11.94 17.54 -11.10
C ILE A 546 -11.18 18.71 -10.49
N THR A 547 -10.14 18.41 -9.71
CA THR A 547 -9.22 19.40 -9.15
C THR A 547 -7.78 19.06 -9.51
N GLU A 548 -6.94 20.08 -9.61
CA GLU A 548 -5.52 19.94 -9.95
C GLU A 548 -4.67 20.52 -8.82
N HIS A 549 -3.56 19.84 -8.54
CA HIS A 549 -2.54 20.27 -7.59
C HIS A 549 -1.17 20.09 -8.23
N ASP A 550 -0.29 21.06 -8.03
CA ASP A 550 1.09 21.01 -8.48
C ASP A 550 2.01 20.54 -7.34
N VAL A 551 2.99 19.73 -7.69
CA VAL A 551 4.04 19.24 -6.78
C VAL A 551 5.38 19.40 -7.46
N ASN A 552 6.22 20.29 -6.95
CA ASN A 552 7.59 20.43 -7.45
C ASN A 552 8.52 19.45 -6.73
N VAL A 553 9.01 18.44 -7.46
CA VAL A 553 9.88 17.38 -6.93
C VAL A 553 11.33 17.72 -7.22
N ASP A 554 12.14 17.79 -6.15
CA ASP A 554 13.60 17.82 -6.21
C ASP A 554 14.15 16.65 -5.38
N THR A 555 14.60 15.60 -6.05
CA THR A 555 15.12 14.40 -5.40
C THR A 555 16.49 14.60 -4.73
N SER A 556 17.10 15.78 -4.86
CA SER A 556 18.30 16.18 -4.12
C SER A 556 17.97 16.98 -2.86
N ASN A 557 16.81 17.66 -2.82
CA ASN A 557 16.31 18.43 -1.67
C ASN A 557 14.84 18.09 -1.37
N PRO A 558 14.52 16.84 -0.99
CA PRO A 558 13.14 16.36 -0.92
C PRO A 558 12.28 17.09 0.13
N GLY A 559 12.90 17.80 1.09
CA GLY A 559 12.22 18.55 2.15
C GLY A 559 11.58 19.87 1.70
N GLU A 560 11.80 20.32 0.45
CA GLU A 560 11.16 21.53 -0.12
C GLU A 560 9.92 21.21 -0.96
N THR A 561 9.53 19.94 -1.05
CA THR A 561 8.34 19.52 -1.80
C THR A 561 7.08 20.01 -1.08
N GLU A 562 6.13 20.60 -1.81
CA GLU A 562 4.82 21.02 -1.30
C GLU A 562 3.71 20.59 -2.29
N ILE A 563 2.49 20.35 -1.78
CA ILE A 563 1.29 20.15 -2.62
C ILE A 563 0.55 21.48 -2.69
N VAL A 564 0.49 22.07 -3.88
CA VAL A 564 -0.11 23.39 -4.11
C VAL A 564 -1.35 23.23 -4.98
N PRO A 565 -2.57 23.53 -4.48
CA PRO A 565 -3.76 23.56 -5.32
C PRO A 565 -3.63 24.57 -6.46
N ALA A 566 -4.12 24.22 -7.65
CA ALA A 566 -4.12 25.12 -8.80
C ALA A 566 -5.03 26.36 -8.56
N ASP A 567 -6.09 26.20 -7.77
CA ASP A 567 -6.91 27.31 -7.29
C ASP A 567 -6.32 27.93 -6.02
N GLN A 568 -5.97 29.20 -6.13
CA GLN A 568 -5.44 30.03 -5.03
C GLN A 568 -6.36 31.23 -4.72
N THR A 569 -7.54 31.27 -5.33
CA THR A 569 -8.47 32.38 -5.17
C THR A 569 -9.51 32.04 -4.11
N PRO A 570 -9.64 32.84 -3.03
CA PRO A 570 -10.65 32.58 -2.03
C PRO A 570 -12.05 32.98 -2.53
N PRO A 571 -13.12 32.44 -1.91
CA PRO A 571 -14.49 32.78 -2.27
C PRO A 571 -14.78 34.29 -2.24
N ILE A 572 -15.71 34.73 -3.09
CA ILE A 572 -16.24 36.08 -3.07
C ILE A 572 -17.47 36.14 -2.16
N ILE A 573 -17.42 36.98 -1.13
CA ILE A 573 -18.54 37.25 -0.23
C ILE A 573 -19.22 38.57 -0.62
N SER A 574 -20.51 38.52 -0.96
CA SER A 574 -21.32 39.72 -1.20
C SER A 574 -22.38 39.89 -0.11
N ILE A 575 -22.19 40.89 0.75
CA ILE A 575 -23.18 41.28 1.77
C ILE A 575 -24.19 42.24 1.13
N ILE A 576 -25.34 41.72 0.71
CA ILE A 576 -26.43 42.50 0.09
C ILE A 576 -27.24 43.22 1.18
N GLN A 577 -27.50 42.51 2.28
CA GLN A 577 -28.07 43.05 3.51
C GLN A 577 -27.37 42.41 4.72
N PRO A 578 -27.12 43.17 5.81
CA PRO A 578 -27.60 44.53 6.05
C PRO A 578 -26.76 45.62 5.37
N ALA A 579 -27.40 46.73 5.02
CA ALA A 579 -26.71 47.94 4.61
C ALA A 579 -25.94 48.56 5.79
N THR A 580 -24.79 49.17 5.54
CA THR A 580 -24.00 49.89 6.55
C THR A 580 -24.70 51.20 6.94
N THR A 581 -25.74 51.09 7.76
CA THR A 581 -26.60 52.20 8.19
C THR A 581 -27.07 52.03 9.62
N THR A 582 -27.90 52.98 10.06
CA THR A 582 -28.60 52.93 11.33
C THR A 582 -29.91 52.15 11.20
N TYR A 583 -30.15 51.24 12.12
CA TYR A 583 -31.37 50.47 12.27
C TYR A 583 -32.07 50.82 13.58
N ILE A 584 -33.39 50.76 13.58
CA ILE A 584 -34.19 51.07 14.76
C ILE A 584 -34.28 49.83 15.65
N HIS A 585 -34.20 49.99 16.97
CA HIS A 585 -34.19 48.87 17.93
C HIS A 585 -35.40 47.94 17.83
N SER A 586 -36.57 48.47 17.47
CA SER A 586 -37.79 47.70 17.28
C SER A 586 -37.87 46.94 15.95
N ASP A 587 -36.90 47.13 15.03
CA ASP A 587 -36.95 46.59 13.67
C ASP A 587 -36.46 45.14 13.58
N PHE A 588 -36.86 44.49 12.50
CA PHE A 588 -36.27 43.24 12.02
C PHE A 588 -35.30 43.57 10.88
N MET A 589 -34.01 43.34 11.11
CA MET A 589 -32.98 43.56 10.12
C MET A 589 -32.89 42.36 9.17
N PRO A 590 -33.09 42.52 7.85
CA PRO A 590 -32.86 41.45 6.90
C PRO A 590 -31.35 41.15 6.76
N VAL A 591 -31.04 39.87 6.56
CA VAL A 591 -29.70 39.36 6.25
C VAL A 591 -29.80 38.60 4.94
N ASN A 592 -29.02 39.01 3.96
CA ASN A 592 -28.93 38.38 2.65
C ASN A 592 -27.49 38.47 2.16
N ILE A 593 -26.80 37.34 2.16
CA ILE A 593 -25.38 37.23 1.84
C ILE A 593 -25.20 36.07 0.87
N THR A 594 -24.41 36.28 -0.17
CA THR A 594 -24.05 35.25 -1.14
C THR A 594 -22.57 34.93 -1.07
N PHE A 595 -22.25 33.66 -1.26
CA PHE A 595 -20.91 33.11 -1.32
C PHE A 595 -20.74 32.48 -2.70
N VAL A 596 -19.76 32.91 -3.46
CA VAL A 596 -19.52 32.41 -4.82
C VAL A 596 -18.04 32.13 -4.97
N ASP A 597 -17.72 31.00 -5.59
CA ASP A 597 -16.37 30.58 -5.89
C ASP A 597 -16.39 29.76 -7.19
N ASP A 598 -15.31 29.83 -7.97
CA ASP A 598 -15.24 29.17 -9.28
C ASP A 598 -15.05 27.64 -9.14
N THR A 599 -14.36 27.18 -8.10
CA THR A 599 -14.20 25.73 -7.80
C THR A 599 -15.24 25.22 -6.81
N GLY A 600 -15.80 26.13 -6.00
CA GLY A 600 -16.96 25.87 -5.15
C GLY A 600 -16.71 26.22 -3.69
N VAL A 601 -17.79 26.41 -2.92
CA VAL A 601 -17.70 26.79 -1.51
C VAL A 601 -17.87 25.54 -0.63
N ALA A 602 -16.82 25.16 0.11
CA ALA A 602 -16.88 24.06 1.08
C ALA A 602 -17.72 24.43 2.30
N THR A 603 -17.38 25.56 2.92
CA THR A 603 -18.03 26.02 4.15
C THR A 603 -18.34 27.50 4.05
N SER A 604 -19.47 27.90 4.62
CA SER A 604 -19.84 29.30 4.77
C SER A 604 -20.55 29.52 6.10
N GLY A 605 -20.36 30.70 6.67
CA GLY A 605 -20.88 31.06 7.97
C GLY A 605 -21.17 32.55 8.08
N VAL A 606 -22.17 32.88 8.90
CA VAL A 606 -22.50 34.26 9.24
C VAL A 606 -22.66 34.37 10.74
N ILE A 607 -21.92 35.30 11.35
CA ILE A 607 -21.96 35.60 12.77
C ILE A 607 -22.42 37.04 12.93
N PHE A 608 -23.46 37.25 13.74
CA PHE A 608 -23.88 38.57 14.19
C PHE A 608 -23.50 38.75 15.66
N ASP A 609 -22.57 39.66 15.92
CA ASP A 609 -21.79 39.83 17.13
C ASP A 609 -21.08 38.54 17.56
N THR A 610 -21.77 37.68 18.29
CA THR A 610 -21.29 36.37 18.78
C THR A 610 -22.23 35.23 18.44
N THR A 611 -23.35 35.52 17.76
CA THR A 611 -24.41 34.54 17.47
C THR A 611 -24.36 34.10 16.01
N PRO A 612 -24.21 32.80 15.72
CA PRO A 612 -24.36 32.27 14.37
C PRO A 612 -25.79 32.49 13.86
N ILE A 613 -25.91 32.95 12.61
CA ILE A 613 -27.19 33.17 11.92
C ILE A 613 -27.13 32.62 10.50
N SER A 614 -28.29 32.43 9.86
CA SER A 614 -28.33 31.99 8.46
C SER A 614 -28.10 33.17 7.50
N ALA A 615 -27.41 32.90 6.39
CA ALA A 615 -27.09 33.89 5.35
C ALA A 615 -28.31 34.49 4.64
N SER A 616 -29.48 33.85 4.76
CA SER A 616 -30.78 34.38 4.35
C SER A 616 -31.74 34.31 5.54
N SER A 617 -31.75 35.34 6.39
CA SER A 617 -32.55 35.39 7.62
C SER A 617 -32.97 36.81 7.99
N THR A 618 -33.65 36.96 9.13
CA THR A 618 -33.94 38.25 9.74
C THR A 618 -33.52 38.25 11.20
N VAL A 619 -32.80 39.27 11.63
CA VAL A 619 -32.40 39.47 13.03
C VAL A 619 -33.36 40.44 13.69
N ASP A 620 -33.99 40.01 14.76
CA ASP A 620 -34.85 40.84 15.59
C ASP A 620 -34.02 41.71 16.53
N LEU A 621 -33.91 43.01 16.23
CA LEU A 621 -33.03 43.92 16.95
C LEU A 621 -33.54 44.22 18.37
N PHE A 622 -34.80 43.94 18.65
CA PHE A 622 -35.39 44.10 19.99
C PHE A 622 -34.65 43.29 21.07
N PHE A 623 -34.03 42.17 20.66
CA PHE A 623 -33.24 41.31 21.56
C PHE A 623 -31.73 41.63 21.53
N ARG A 624 -31.33 42.72 20.90
CA ARG A 624 -29.95 43.20 20.82
C ARG A 624 -29.76 44.46 21.66
N SER A 625 -28.51 44.78 21.99
CA SER A 625 -28.19 46.03 22.66
C SER A 625 -28.34 47.22 21.71
N LEU A 626 -28.29 48.43 22.26
CA LEU A 626 -28.12 49.65 21.46
C LEU A 626 -26.62 49.89 21.21
N GLY A 627 -26.30 50.56 20.11
CA GLY A 627 -24.93 50.90 19.71
C GLY A 627 -24.44 50.12 18.51
N ALA A 628 -23.11 49.93 18.45
CA ALA A 628 -22.46 49.27 17.32
C ALA A 628 -22.64 47.75 17.38
N HIS A 629 -23.04 47.18 16.24
CA HIS A 629 -23.09 45.74 16.04
C HIS A 629 -22.30 45.36 14.80
N THR A 630 -21.74 44.15 14.83
CA THR A 630 -20.87 43.66 13.76
C THR A 630 -21.45 42.38 13.17
N LEU A 631 -21.58 42.35 11.85
CA LEU A 631 -21.85 41.14 11.11
C LEU A 631 -20.57 40.71 10.39
N VAL A 632 -20.16 39.46 10.64
CA VAL A 632 -19.00 38.83 10.01
C VAL A 632 -19.51 37.66 9.18
N ALA A 633 -19.21 37.66 7.89
CA ALA A 633 -19.44 36.54 6.99
C ALA A 633 -18.10 35.93 6.62
N SER A 634 -17.99 34.61 6.67
CA SER A 634 -16.78 33.86 6.33
C SER A 634 -17.12 32.73 5.36
N ALA A 635 -16.20 32.43 4.45
CA ALA A 635 -16.31 31.29 3.57
C ALA A 635 -14.93 30.72 3.27
N THR A 636 -14.91 29.41 3.04
CA THR A 636 -13.74 28.65 2.62
C THR A 636 -14.14 27.81 1.41
N ASP A 637 -13.32 27.80 0.36
CA ASP A 637 -13.52 26.98 -0.83
C ASP A 637 -13.20 25.50 -0.57
N LEU A 638 -13.25 24.69 -1.63
CA LEU A 638 -12.95 23.25 -1.59
C LEU A 638 -11.47 22.90 -1.37
N VAL A 639 -10.54 23.85 -1.54
CA VAL A 639 -9.09 23.65 -1.41
C VAL A 639 -8.45 24.50 -0.29
N ASN A 640 -9.29 25.00 0.62
CA ASN A 640 -8.95 25.75 1.84
C ASN A 640 -8.56 27.23 1.68
N ASN A 641 -8.78 27.86 0.52
CA ASN A 641 -8.68 29.32 0.44
C ASN A 641 -9.87 29.93 1.22
N ALA A 642 -9.56 30.77 2.19
CA ALA A 642 -10.54 31.34 3.10
C ALA A 642 -10.63 32.87 2.98
N THR A 643 -11.82 33.40 3.14
CA THR A 643 -12.08 34.84 3.16
C THR A 643 -13.04 35.22 4.28
N THR A 644 -13.02 36.48 4.67
CA THR A 644 -13.96 37.05 5.61
C THR A 644 -14.33 38.46 5.17
N SER A 645 -15.63 38.77 5.23
CA SER A 645 -16.17 40.10 4.99
C SER A 645 -16.92 40.58 6.22
N THR A 646 -16.75 41.84 6.58
CA THR A 646 -17.35 42.43 7.77
C THR A 646 -18.14 43.67 7.41
N THR A 647 -19.36 43.79 7.97
CA THR A 647 -20.13 45.03 7.96
C THR A 647 -20.51 45.42 9.38
N THR A 648 -20.59 46.71 9.64
CA THR A 648 -21.03 47.24 10.93
C THR A 648 -22.32 48.01 10.76
N ILE A 649 -23.20 47.89 11.74
CA ILE A 649 -24.46 48.65 11.80
C ILE A 649 -24.54 49.39 13.14
N GLN A 650 -25.42 50.38 13.21
CA GLN A 650 -25.77 51.04 14.47
C GLN A 650 -27.22 50.76 14.81
N VAL A 651 -27.49 50.24 16.00
CA VAL A 651 -28.85 50.04 16.51
C VAL A 651 -29.18 51.17 17.46
N ILE A 652 -30.24 51.92 17.17
CA ILE A 652 -30.64 53.10 17.96
C ILE A 652 -32.06 52.98 18.49
N ALA A 653 -32.29 53.57 19.66
CA ALA A 653 -33.63 53.83 20.16
C ALA A 653 -34.12 55.19 19.66
N THR A 654 -35.36 55.24 19.21
CA THR A 654 -36.12 56.46 18.91
C THR A 654 -37.36 56.50 19.81
N TYR A 655 -38.02 57.65 19.94
CA TYR A 655 -39.23 57.70 20.74
C TYR A 655 -40.33 56.74 20.26
N ASP A 656 -40.48 56.61 18.94
CA ASP A 656 -41.46 55.71 18.33
C ASP A 656 -41.07 54.24 18.49
N SER A 657 -39.76 53.92 18.43
CA SER A 657 -39.28 52.56 18.72
C SER A 657 -39.53 52.20 20.18
N THR A 658 -39.17 53.06 21.13
CA THR A 658 -39.38 52.81 22.56
C THR A 658 -40.87 52.65 22.90
N VAL A 659 -41.78 53.36 22.21
CA VAL A 659 -43.23 53.09 22.30
C VAL A 659 -43.55 51.67 21.84
N SER A 660 -43.00 51.23 20.71
CA SER A 660 -43.16 49.88 20.17
C SER A 660 -42.58 48.83 21.11
N ASP A 661 -41.43 49.10 21.72
CA ASP A 661 -40.70 48.21 22.62
C ASP A 661 -41.42 48.07 23.97
N ILE A 662 -42.01 49.14 24.52
CA ILE A 662 -42.90 49.06 25.69
C ILE A 662 -44.11 48.18 25.40
N ASN A 663 -44.70 48.32 24.21
CA ASN A 663 -45.84 47.50 23.80
C ASN A 663 -45.44 46.03 23.67
N ARG A 664 -44.31 45.75 23.02
CA ARG A 664 -43.76 44.40 22.81
C ARG A 664 -43.37 43.73 24.12
N ALA A 665 -42.66 44.44 25.00
CA ALA A 665 -42.28 43.95 26.32
C ALA A 665 -43.49 43.58 27.18
N PHE A 666 -44.60 44.30 27.09
CA PHE A 666 -45.84 43.91 27.77
C PHE A 666 -46.45 42.64 27.18
N ASN A 667 -46.51 42.53 25.84
CA ASN A 667 -47.06 41.36 25.18
C ASN A 667 -46.23 40.10 25.46
N LEU A 668 -44.91 40.23 25.61
CA LEU A 668 -43.99 39.17 26.03
C LEU A 668 -44.03 38.87 27.55
N GLY A 669 -44.87 39.57 28.31
CA GLY A 669 -45.00 39.39 29.76
C GLY A 669 -43.82 39.91 30.58
N TRP A 670 -42.98 40.79 30.01
CA TRP A 670 -41.87 41.41 30.75
C TRP A 670 -42.35 42.60 31.59
N ILE A 671 -43.37 43.31 31.11
CA ILE A 671 -44.17 44.24 31.91
C ILE A 671 -45.39 43.49 32.41
N LEU A 672 -45.48 43.25 33.72
CA LEU A 672 -46.47 42.34 34.31
C LEU A 672 -47.82 43.01 34.59
N LYS A 673 -47.85 44.35 34.62
CA LYS A 673 -49.04 45.12 35.02
C LYS A 673 -49.42 46.16 33.97
N LYS A 674 -50.69 46.18 33.59
CA LYS A 674 -51.25 47.04 32.54
C LYS A 674 -51.22 48.54 32.91
N ASP A 675 -51.32 48.86 34.19
CA ASP A 675 -51.18 50.23 34.73
C ASP A 675 -49.79 50.79 34.45
N VAL A 676 -48.73 50.00 34.68
CA VAL A 676 -47.33 50.39 34.42
C VAL A 676 -47.10 50.68 32.95
N LYS A 677 -47.55 49.80 32.05
CA LYS A 677 -47.49 50.04 30.60
C LYS A 677 -48.15 51.37 30.23
N LYS A 678 -49.39 51.58 30.70
CA LYS A 678 -50.17 52.80 30.37
C LYS A 678 -49.48 54.06 30.90
N GLU A 679 -48.91 54.00 32.09
CA GLU A 679 -48.18 55.12 32.69
C GLU A 679 -46.92 55.48 31.88
N LEU A 680 -46.10 54.49 31.53
CA LEU A 680 -44.88 54.69 30.73
C LEU A 680 -45.22 55.29 29.36
N LEU A 681 -46.21 54.72 28.65
CA LEU A 681 -46.66 55.23 27.35
C LEU A 681 -47.22 56.66 27.46
N ASN A 682 -48.01 56.97 28.49
CA ASN A 682 -48.57 58.32 28.68
C ASN A 682 -47.48 59.36 28.97
N LYS A 683 -46.47 59.00 29.78
CA LYS A 683 -45.34 59.89 30.08
C LYS A 683 -44.46 60.09 28.86
N LEU A 684 -44.15 59.03 28.10
CA LEU A 684 -43.39 59.11 26.85
C LEU A 684 -44.13 59.93 25.78
N ALA A 685 -45.44 59.75 25.63
CA ALA A 685 -46.27 60.54 24.70
C ALA A 685 -46.25 62.05 25.00
N LYS A 686 -46.13 62.45 26.28
CA LYS A 686 -45.95 63.87 26.65
C LYS A 686 -44.62 64.42 26.19
N VAL A 687 -43.55 63.61 26.26
CA VAL A 687 -42.22 63.98 25.73
C VAL A 687 -42.31 64.17 24.23
N ILE A 688 -42.85 63.18 23.49
CA ILE A 688 -43.05 63.26 22.03
C ILE A 688 -43.88 64.48 21.62
N THR A 689 -44.93 64.80 22.39
CA THR A 689 -45.79 65.98 22.10
C THR A 689 -45.05 67.29 22.31
N LEU A 690 -44.12 67.35 23.27
CA LEU A 690 -43.28 68.53 23.50
C LEU A 690 -42.32 68.73 22.33
N GLU A 691 -41.62 67.68 21.89
CA GLU A 691 -40.71 67.74 20.73
C GLU A 691 -41.40 68.25 19.47
N LYS A 692 -42.55 67.65 19.09
CA LYS A 692 -43.30 68.09 17.90
C LYS A 692 -43.73 69.57 17.96
N LYS A 693 -44.05 70.07 19.16
CA LYS A 693 -44.40 71.49 19.35
C LYS A 693 -43.18 72.39 19.22
N ILE A 694 -42.02 71.93 19.66
CA ILE A 694 -40.77 72.69 19.58
C ILE A 694 -40.26 72.73 18.14
N ASP A 695 -40.29 71.63 17.40
CA ASP A 695 -40.00 71.60 15.95
C ASP A 695 -40.84 72.64 15.19
N THR A 696 -42.15 72.69 15.49
CA THR A 696 -43.07 73.67 14.89
C THR A 696 -42.67 75.12 15.22
N ILE A 697 -42.14 75.37 16.41
CA ILE A 697 -41.68 76.70 16.84
C ILE A 697 -40.36 77.06 16.14
N LEU A 698 -39.41 76.13 16.04
CA LEU A 698 -38.08 76.36 15.46
C LEU A 698 -38.17 76.82 13.99
N VAL A 699 -39.05 76.22 13.19
CA VAL A 699 -39.32 76.57 11.77
C VAL A 699 -39.72 78.05 11.58
N SER A 700 -40.21 78.72 12.62
CA SER A 700 -40.72 80.11 12.56
C SER A 700 -39.80 81.17 13.19
N THR A 701 -38.56 80.82 13.60
CA THR A 701 -37.72 81.68 14.46
C THR A 701 -36.35 82.06 13.87
N LYS A 702 -35.74 83.13 14.42
CA LYS A 702 -34.40 83.63 14.01
C LYS A 702 -33.28 82.74 14.60
N PRO A 703 -32.11 82.56 13.93
CA PRO A 703 -31.09 81.57 14.29
C PRO A 703 -30.51 81.64 15.72
N LYS A 704 -30.50 82.81 16.35
CA LYS A 704 -30.03 82.98 17.75
C LYS A 704 -31.06 82.54 18.80
N VAL A 705 -32.35 82.59 18.46
CA VAL A 705 -33.45 82.14 19.33
C VAL A 705 -33.60 80.62 19.19
N GLU A 706 -33.48 80.11 17.97
CA GLU A 706 -33.46 78.69 17.62
C GLU A 706 -32.46 77.91 18.50
N LYS A 707 -31.18 78.30 18.50
CA LYS A 707 -30.14 77.66 19.35
C LYS A 707 -30.40 77.74 20.87
N LYS A 708 -31.17 78.72 21.35
CA LYS A 708 -31.53 78.80 22.77
C LYS A 708 -32.70 77.89 23.10
N VAL A 709 -33.67 77.77 22.18
CA VAL A 709 -34.81 76.86 22.30
C VAL A 709 -34.34 75.41 22.27
N GLU A 710 -33.51 75.02 21.30
CA GLU A 710 -32.89 73.68 21.21
C GLU A 710 -32.13 73.31 22.50
N ARG A 711 -31.39 74.26 23.08
CA ARG A 711 -30.65 74.02 24.34
C ARG A 711 -31.55 73.85 25.55
N LEU A 712 -32.70 74.53 25.58
CA LEU A 712 -33.65 74.43 26.69
C LEU A 712 -34.45 73.12 26.59
N GLU A 713 -34.84 72.75 25.37
CA GLU A 713 -35.46 71.48 24.99
C GLU A 713 -34.60 70.30 25.44
N LYS A 714 -33.35 70.22 24.97
CA LYS A 714 -32.41 69.16 25.39
C LYS A 714 -32.25 69.05 26.90
N LYS A 715 -32.48 70.12 27.67
CA LYS A 715 -32.48 70.06 29.15
C LYS A 715 -33.79 69.52 29.72
N ILE A 716 -34.92 69.93 29.16
CA ILE A 716 -36.25 69.47 29.59
C ILE A 716 -36.41 67.97 29.28
N ASP A 717 -36.03 67.52 28.09
CA ASP A 717 -36.18 66.11 27.70
C ASP A 717 -35.29 65.22 28.54
N LYS A 718 -34.05 65.63 28.83
CA LYS A 718 -33.18 64.92 29.77
C LYS A 718 -33.78 64.82 31.17
N VAL A 719 -34.52 65.82 31.63
CA VAL A 719 -35.20 65.76 32.94
C VAL A 719 -36.39 64.79 32.89
N LEU A 720 -37.21 64.84 31.84
CA LEU A 720 -38.39 63.99 31.69
C LEU A 720 -38.01 62.51 31.43
N LEU A 721 -37.02 62.25 30.58
CA LEU A 721 -36.49 60.90 30.34
C LEU A 721 -35.80 60.34 31.58
N ARG A 722 -35.07 61.15 32.37
CA ARG A 722 -34.52 60.70 33.66
C ARG A 722 -35.62 60.38 34.68
N ALA A 723 -36.78 61.04 34.62
CA ALA A 723 -37.92 60.67 35.43
C ALA A 723 -38.48 59.29 35.01
N LEU A 724 -38.59 59.03 33.71
CA LEU A 724 -38.98 57.73 33.16
C LEU A 724 -38.02 56.60 33.59
N VAL A 725 -36.69 56.84 33.59
CA VAL A 725 -35.70 55.87 34.14
C VAL A 725 -35.98 55.55 35.61
N LYS A 726 -36.30 56.56 36.42
CA LYS A 726 -36.66 56.35 37.84
C LYS A 726 -37.97 55.56 37.99
N ASP A 727 -38.96 55.81 37.13
CA ASP A 727 -40.23 55.08 37.13
C ASP A 727 -40.01 53.60 36.79
N VAL A 728 -39.16 53.30 35.79
CA VAL A 728 -38.77 51.94 35.42
C VAL A 728 -38.05 51.24 36.57
N GLN A 729 -37.10 51.90 37.24
CA GLN A 729 -36.42 51.38 38.44
C GLN A 729 -37.42 51.08 39.57
N GLN A 730 -38.37 51.98 39.81
CA GLN A 730 -39.39 51.77 40.85
C GLN A 730 -40.33 50.61 40.49
N ALA A 731 -40.69 50.47 39.22
CA ALA A 731 -41.51 49.35 38.76
C ALA A 731 -40.78 48.01 38.90
N TYR A 732 -39.47 47.97 38.66
CA TYR A 732 -38.64 46.77 38.84
C TYR A 732 -38.53 46.36 40.31
N THR A 733 -38.17 47.30 41.19
CA THR A 733 -38.06 47.05 42.64
C THR A 733 -39.37 46.59 43.29
N LYS A 734 -40.52 47.00 42.73
CA LYS A 734 -41.86 46.55 43.16
C LYS A 734 -42.33 45.24 42.49
N GLY A 735 -41.48 44.58 41.70
CA GLY A 735 -41.82 43.34 40.99
C GLY A 735 -42.93 43.50 39.95
N LYS A 736 -43.15 44.72 39.43
CA LYS A 736 -44.17 44.99 38.40
C LYS A 736 -43.64 44.80 36.97
N ILE A 737 -42.33 44.78 36.79
CA ILE A 737 -41.63 44.39 35.56
C ILE A 737 -40.51 43.41 35.93
N ASN A 738 -40.08 42.58 34.98
CA ASN A 738 -38.93 41.68 35.17
C ASN A 738 -37.61 42.35 34.78
N ASN A 739 -36.49 41.64 34.98
CA ASN A 739 -35.15 42.16 34.67
C ASN A 739 -34.95 42.48 33.18
N ARG A 740 -35.57 41.72 32.26
CA ARG A 740 -35.46 41.96 30.81
C ARG A 740 -36.08 43.30 30.40
N ALA A 741 -37.31 43.58 30.86
CA ALA A 741 -37.94 44.89 30.64
C ALA A 741 -37.17 46.03 31.30
N TYR A 742 -36.66 45.82 32.53
CA TYR A 742 -35.87 46.83 33.22
C TYR A 742 -34.61 47.21 32.44
N GLN A 743 -33.82 46.23 32.00
CA GLN A 743 -32.57 46.45 31.26
C GLN A 743 -32.84 47.14 29.91
N MET A 744 -33.78 46.63 29.12
CA MET A 744 -34.10 47.19 27.80
C MET A 744 -34.62 48.63 27.90
N LEU A 745 -35.66 48.89 28.71
CA LEU A 745 -36.25 50.24 28.80
C LEU A 745 -35.28 51.27 29.38
N THR A 746 -34.41 50.85 30.30
CA THR A 746 -33.37 51.72 30.84
C THR A 746 -32.33 52.06 29.77
N ALA A 747 -31.96 51.09 28.92
CA ALA A 747 -31.05 51.32 27.80
C ALA A 747 -31.65 52.33 26.80
N ASP A 748 -32.90 52.13 26.39
CA ASP A 748 -33.64 53.03 25.49
C ASP A 748 -33.69 54.48 26.01
N PHE A 749 -34.17 54.67 27.24
CA PHE A 749 -34.27 56.02 27.80
C PHE A 749 -32.91 56.68 27.98
N ASN A 750 -31.88 55.91 28.38
CA ASN A 750 -30.52 56.45 28.48
C ASN A 750 -29.92 56.79 27.13
N TRP A 751 -30.23 56.02 26.08
CA TRP A 751 -29.83 56.34 24.71
C TRP A 751 -30.46 57.65 24.25
N LEU A 752 -31.77 57.82 24.45
CA LEU A 752 -32.50 59.07 24.14
C LEU A 752 -31.98 60.28 24.95
N ILE A 753 -31.53 60.07 26.19
CA ILE A 753 -30.86 61.10 27.01
C ILE A 753 -29.48 61.48 26.45
N GLY A 754 -28.80 60.53 25.80
CA GLY A 754 -27.45 60.66 25.25
C GLY A 754 -27.39 61.43 23.93
N GLN A 755 -28.46 61.40 23.13
CA GLN A 755 -28.69 62.26 21.96
C GLN A 755 -28.79 63.76 22.38
#